data_AF-A0A7S6LXI0-F1
#
_entry.id   AF-A0A7S6LXI0-F1
#
_cell.length_a   1.000
_cell.length_b   1.000
_cell.length_c   1.000
_cell.angle_alpha   90.00
_cell.angle_beta   90.00
_cell.angle_gamma   90.00
#
_symmetry.space_group_name_H-M   'P 1'
#
loop_
_entity.id
_entity.type
_entity.pdbx_description
1 polymer ?
#
loop_
_entity_poly.entity_id
_entity_poly.type
_entity_poly.pdbx_seq_one_letter_code
_entity_poly.pdbx_strand_id
1 'polypeptide(L)'
;MKQESPRLENTTPIEEKTTRSLLDHLTRLKPTRLVIFTSVFLSCLLLSLGFVFLQPATYQSYATLLTVAKTAIDQASREADIQHVAIQKQVLLGSELLTETADRLRKGDDAEAGINLTPAAIRDMLDVRPVDDTNLVEMVAEGNEPGLLPRLINTWIDVYLDARSAEIARSKGSTVEMMQEELVALTEKIQQKRLELEQFRQHNEIVSTERQDNEALARLKGLTDSLNKASEEEVKAKARLNTIRKSIERGQIVVPNEDTRTLSALERRAQELREQLEELDRQYTREYMALSPDLKVIPDKLRALEDEIQHIRRKGQTVVVSDAEQEYAAARQATRSIQEQLDQHRKKAAEFTARFTEHDALKSDLEELEQLYRDTQARLAQIETQHTGKYPYVDVIERAFLPHHPIGPDYLWNAMIATLASLLLGLTAIWILEFLMHKEQEKLAIHLSGIHLHNQDNLSHSAFDVLPSTSVNLPRQPAQALEHTSMNGLTPQQIATLFQTANIREKQLLLLLMSGLTPDEITHLQQDDIDLEHNSLTVRSVPARTIPLHPVLAALYGKYGHCLMDPAGNRLSQEELEALLICLQIDADLSADNQISAKILRQTYILYLVRQGIRLGDLESVTGYISPTELSGYGTYAPAGTRYPVESVNLFYPIDYKQDV
;
A
#
# COMPACT_ATOMS: atom_id res chain seq x y z
N MET A 1 -35.32 48.57 -108.81
CA MET A 1 -35.07 47.58 -109.89
C MET A 1 -35.52 46.23 -109.35
N LYS A 2 -36.73 45.81 -109.67
CA LYS A 2 -37.12 44.86 -110.75
C LYS A 2 -36.83 43.37 -110.43
N GLN A 3 -37.94 42.67 -110.16
CA GLN A 3 -38.35 41.33 -110.67
C GLN A 3 -37.46 40.11 -110.30
N GLU A 4 -37.97 38.94 -109.92
CA GLU A 4 -39.19 38.26 -110.37
C GLU A 4 -39.60 37.10 -109.42
N SER A 5 -40.89 36.77 -109.40
CA SER A 5 -41.53 35.57 -108.78
C SER A 5 -41.57 34.41 -109.83
N PRO A 6 -42.06 33.15 -109.58
CA PRO A 6 -43.36 32.76 -108.95
C PRO A 6 -43.26 31.57 -107.95
N ARG A 7 -44.08 31.44 -106.89
CA ARG A 7 -45.51 31.06 -106.70
C ARG A 7 -45.85 29.56 -106.88
N LEU A 8 -46.37 28.92 -105.81
CA LEU A 8 -47.61 28.09 -105.69
C LEU A 8 -47.72 27.61 -104.21
N GLU A 9 -48.72 28.10 -103.44
CA GLU A 9 -49.95 27.38 -102.95
C GLU A 9 -49.65 26.28 -101.92
N ASN A 10 -50.17 26.23 -100.67
CA ASN A 10 -51.53 26.40 -100.10
C ASN A 10 -51.42 26.67 -98.57
N THR A 11 -52.13 27.64 -97.96
CA THR A 11 -53.35 27.50 -97.09
C THR A 11 -53.35 26.26 -96.17
N THR A 12 -53.58 26.27 -94.85
CA THR A 12 -54.30 27.15 -93.89
C THR A 12 -54.00 26.66 -92.43
N PRO A 13 -54.41 27.38 -91.37
CA PRO A 13 -53.88 27.30 -90.00
C PRO A 13 -54.71 26.41 -89.04
N ILE A 14 -54.10 25.95 -87.93
CA ILE A 14 -54.77 25.27 -86.80
C ILE A 14 -54.04 25.71 -85.51
N GLU A 15 -54.59 26.63 -84.70
CA GLU A 15 -55.55 26.40 -83.60
C GLU A 15 -55.03 25.49 -82.46
N GLU A 16 -54.60 26.13 -81.36
CA GLU A 16 -55.27 26.07 -80.04
C GLU A 16 -55.77 24.71 -79.50
N LYS A 17 -55.06 23.60 -79.77
CA LYS A 17 -55.48 22.25 -79.34
C LYS A 17 -54.49 21.49 -78.46
N THR A 18 -53.44 22.13 -77.94
CA THR A 18 -52.34 21.45 -77.26
C THR A 18 -52.47 21.37 -75.73
N THR A 19 -53.28 22.20 -75.07
CA THR A 19 -53.37 22.20 -73.59
C THR A 19 -54.45 21.27 -73.04
N ARG A 20 -55.48 20.91 -73.81
CA ARG A 20 -56.47 19.89 -73.40
C ARG A 20 -56.01 18.45 -73.63
N SER A 21 -55.04 18.23 -74.52
CA SER A 21 -54.53 16.89 -74.88
C SER A 21 -53.65 16.25 -73.79
N LEU A 22 -52.84 17.04 -73.08
CA LEU A 22 -51.93 16.50 -72.05
C LEU A 22 -52.67 16.05 -70.77
N LEU A 23 -53.77 16.71 -70.40
CA LEU A 23 -54.59 16.33 -69.25
C LEU A 23 -55.45 15.08 -69.53
N ASP A 24 -55.89 14.86 -70.77
CA ASP A 24 -56.63 13.66 -71.17
C ASP A 24 -55.72 12.42 -71.35
N HIS A 25 -54.42 12.61 -71.60
CA HIS A 25 -53.46 11.50 -71.68
C HIS A 25 -53.06 10.92 -70.33
N LEU A 26 -53.21 11.68 -69.23
CA LEU A 26 -52.89 11.21 -67.87
C LEU A 26 -54.03 10.40 -67.23
N THR A 27 -55.26 10.45 -67.76
CA THR A 27 -56.44 9.83 -67.12
C THR A 27 -56.93 8.54 -67.78
N ARG A 28 -56.23 8.04 -68.82
CA ARG A 28 -56.61 6.83 -69.59
C ARG A 28 -55.57 5.72 -69.62
N LEU A 29 -54.75 5.60 -68.59
CA LEU A 29 -53.96 4.39 -68.37
C LEU A 29 -54.50 3.72 -67.10
N LYS A 30 -55.02 2.49 -67.21
CA LYS A 30 -55.03 1.60 -66.05
C LYS A 30 -53.58 1.58 -65.57
N PRO A 31 -53.26 2.08 -64.37
CA PRO A 31 -51.86 2.20 -64.00
C PRO A 31 -51.30 0.78 -63.94
N THR A 32 -50.41 0.46 -64.89
CA THR A 32 -49.65 -0.77 -64.80
C THR A 32 -48.78 -0.66 -63.56
N ARG A 33 -48.54 -1.79 -62.88
CA ARG A 33 -47.72 -1.86 -61.66
C ARG A 33 -46.39 -1.11 -61.80
N LEU A 34 -45.86 -1.07 -63.02
CA LEU A 34 -44.63 -0.36 -63.40
C LEU A 34 -44.75 1.17 -63.30
N VAL A 35 -45.85 1.80 -63.71
CA VAL A 35 -46.00 3.27 -63.69
C VAL A 35 -46.12 3.81 -62.26
N ILE A 36 -46.83 3.08 -61.39
CA ILE A 36 -46.95 3.42 -59.97
C ILE A 36 -45.57 3.30 -59.30
N PHE A 37 -44.89 2.18 -59.55
CA PHE A 37 -43.55 1.94 -59.01
C PHE A 37 -42.58 3.04 -59.41
N THR A 38 -42.47 3.36 -60.70
CA THR A 38 -41.50 4.33 -61.20
C THR A 38 -41.80 5.74 -60.71
N SER A 39 -43.07 6.14 -60.61
CA SER A 39 -43.46 7.46 -60.11
C SER A 39 -43.13 7.63 -58.62
N VAL A 40 -43.46 6.64 -57.78
CA VAL A 40 -43.16 6.69 -56.34
C VAL A 40 -41.65 6.61 -56.10
N PHE A 41 -40.98 5.66 -56.76
CA PHE A 41 -39.53 5.48 -56.67
C PHE A 41 -38.77 6.76 -57.04
N LEU A 42 -39.08 7.37 -58.20
CA LEU A 42 -38.38 8.56 -58.68
C LEU A 42 -38.61 9.78 -57.77
N SER A 43 -39.83 9.93 -57.24
CA SER A 43 -40.16 11.03 -56.32
C SER A 43 -39.42 10.89 -54.99
N CYS A 44 -39.41 9.69 -54.40
CA CYS A 44 -38.64 9.42 -53.18
C CYS A 44 -37.12 9.53 -53.40
N LEU A 45 -36.63 9.08 -54.55
CA LEU A 45 -35.21 9.14 -54.90
C LEU A 45 -34.71 10.58 -55.03
N LEU A 46 -35.45 11.44 -55.73
CA LEU A 46 -35.07 12.85 -55.89
C LEU A 46 -35.08 13.60 -54.55
N LEU A 47 -36.08 13.35 -53.71
CA LEU A 47 -36.21 14.01 -52.42
C LEU A 47 -35.12 13.56 -51.43
N SER A 48 -34.81 12.25 -51.41
CA SER A 48 -33.76 11.69 -50.55
C SER A 48 -32.35 12.07 -51.00
N LEU A 49 -32.03 12.03 -52.29
CA LEU A 49 -30.74 12.52 -52.80
C LEU A 49 -30.59 14.04 -52.59
N GLY A 50 -31.66 14.80 -52.81
CA GLY A 50 -31.68 16.23 -52.53
C GLY A 50 -31.34 16.53 -51.07
N PHE A 51 -31.90 15.76 -50.12
CA PHE A 51 -31.57 15.88 -48.71
C PHE A 51 -30.11 15.52 -48.40
N VAL A 52 -29.57 14.44 -48.99
CA VAL A 52 -28.18 14.01 -48.77
C VAL A 52 -27.18 15.07 -49.25
N PHE A 53 -27.37 15.66 -50.42
CA PHE A 53 -26.44 16.65 -50.97
C PHE A 53 -26.61 18.07 -50.42
N LEU A 54 -27.75 18.39 -49.79
CA LEU A 54 -27.94 19.67 -49.10
C LEU A 54 -27.35 19.70 -47.69
N GLN A 55 -26.92 18.56 -47.13
CA GLN A 55 -26.29 18.54 -45.82
C GLN A 55 -24.93 19.25 -45.86
N PRO A 56 -24.67 20.20 -44.94
CA PRO A 56 -23.41 20.91 -44.89
C PRO A 56 -22.27 19.95 -44.56
N ALA A 57 -21.13 20.15 -45.21
CA ALA A 57 -19.92 19.40 -44.91
C ALA A 57 -19.36 19.82 -43.55
N THR A 58 -19.03 18.85 -42.70
CA THR A 58 -18.39 19.09 -41.40
C THR A 58 -16.90 18.86 -41.53
N TYR A 59 -16.11 19.79 -40.99
CA TYR A 59 -14.65 19.72 -40.93
C TYR A 59 -14.21 19.54 -39.49
N GLN A 60 -13.08 18.86 -39.28
CA GLN A 60 -12.50 18.63 -37.96
C GLN A 60 -11.05 19.12 -37.95
N SER A 61 -10.68 19.90 -36.94
CA SER A 61 -9.28 20.20 -36.61
C SER A 61 -9.00 19.69 -35.19
N TYR A 62 -7.76 19.29 -34.91
CA TYR A 62 -7.37 18.85 -33.57
C TYR A 62 -5.96 19.34 -33.21
N ALA A 63 -5.67 19.38 -31.92
CA ALA A 63 -4.36 19.68 -31.35
C ALA A 63 -4.09 18.75 -30.17
N THR A 64 -2.82 18.42 -29.93
CA THR A 64 -2.43 17.43 -28.93
C THR A 64 -1.60 18.08 -27.83
N LEU A 65 -2.08 17.94 -26.59
CA LEU A 65 -1.43 18.48 -25.39
C LEU A 65 -0.95 17.35 -24.49
N LEU A 66 0.27 17.47 -23.99
CA LEU A 66 0.78 16.63 -22.93
C LEU A 66 0.34 17.18 -21.58
N THR A 67 -0.32 16.34 -20.80
CA THR A 67 -0.87 16.72 -19.50
C THR A 67 -0.20 15.92 -18.40
N VAL A 68 0.59 16.58 -17.53
CA VAL A 68 1.29 15.88 -16.45
C VAL A 68 0.43 15.91 -15.19
N ALA A 69 0.29 14.76 -14.51
CA ALA A 69 -0.41 14.68 -13.23
C ALA A 69 0.27 15.53 -12.15
N LYS A 70 -0.53 16.08 -11.23
CA LYS A 70 -0.04 16.79 -10.05
C LYS A 70 0.48 15.75 -9.03
N THR A 71 1.70 15.26 -9.21
CA THR A 71 2.34 14.44 -8.18
C THR A 71 2.85 15.31 -7.04
N ALA A 72 2.90 14.74 -5.83
CA ALA A 72 3.65 15.33 -4.74
C ALA A 72 5.09 15.60 -5.23
N ILE A 73 5.68 16.70 -4.76
CA ILE A 73 6.92 17.35 -5.22
C ILE A 73 8.13 16.39 -5.43
N ASP A 74 8.06 15.13 -4.99
CA ASP A 74 9.14 14.15 -5.07
C ASP A 74 8.77 12.81 -5.77
N GLN A 75 7.59 12.68 -6.39
CA GLN A 75 7.22 11.48 -7.15
C GLN A 75 7.19 11.75 -8.66
N ALA A 76 7.98 10.99 -9.41
CA ALA A 76 7.92 10.99 -10.87
C ALA A 76 6.66 10.24 -11.32
N SER A 77 5.65 10.95 -11.84
CA SER A 77 4.50 10.32 -12.49
C SER A 77 4.97 9.65 -13.77
N ARG A 78 5.20 8.34 -13.74
CA ARG A 78 5.56 7.55 -14.92
C ARG A 78 4.40 6.70 -15.45
N GLU A 79 3.31 6.56 -14.70
CA GLU A 79 2.11 5.84 -15.15
C GLU A 79 1.04 6.82 -15.65
N ALA A 80 0.30 6.39 -16.69
CA ALA A 80 -0.81 7.15 -17.24
C ALA A 80 -1.95 7.19 -16.22
N ASP A 81 -2.30 8.39 -15.74
CA ASP A 81 -3.38 8.56 -14.77
C ASP A 81 -4.68 8.91 -15.52
N ILE A 82 -5.50 7.88 -15.77
CA ILE A 82 -6.78 8.00 -16.48
C ILE A 82 -7.73 8.96 -15.75
N GLN A 83 -7.69 9.01 -14.42
CA GLN A 83 -8.53 9.92 -13.63
C GLN A 83 -8.08 11.37 -13.81
N HIS A 84 -6.78 11.61 -13.89
CA HIS A 84 -6.23 12.94 -14.15
C HIS A 84 -6.74 13.51 -15.48
N VAL A 85 -6.71 12.71 -16.55
CA VAL A 85 -7.17 13.11 -17.87
C VAL A 85 -8.68 13.42 -17.89
N ALA A 86 -9.48 12.63 -17.17
CA ALA A 86 -10.92 12.89 -17.04
C ALA A 86 -11.23 14.22 -16.32
N ILE A 87 -10.47 14.55 -15.27
CA ILE A 87 -10.59 15.84 -14.57
C ILE A 87 -10.16 16.98 -15.51
N GLN A 88 -9.07 16.80 -16.25
CA GLN A 88 -8.59 17.81 -17.21
C GLN A 88 -9.62 18.11 -18.30
N LYS A 89 -10.34 17.09 -18.81
CA LYS A 89 -11.44 17.28 -19.76
C LYS A 89 -12.52 18.21 -19.22
N GLN A 90 -12.89 18.06 -17.96
CA GLN A 90 -13.90 18.94 -17.34
C GLN A 90 -13.39 20.37 -17.17
N VAL A 91 -12.11 20.55 -16.83
CA VAL A 91 -11.47 21.86 -16.71
C VAL A 91 -11.39 22.57 -18.05
N LEU A 92 -10.89 21.90 -19.09
CA LEU A 92 -10.73 22.44 -20.45
C LEU A 92 -12.06 22.95 -21.03
N LEU A 93 -13.14 22.21 -20.79
CA LEU A 93 -14.49 22.58 -21.24
C LEU A 93 -15.25 23.49 -20.26
N GLY A 94 -14.59 23.98 -19.20
CA GLY A 94 -15.20 24.84 -18.18
C GLY A 94 -15.69 26.19 -18.74
N SER A 95 -16.81 26.69 -18.22
CA SER A 95 -17.45 27.91 -18.72
C SER A 95 -16.56 29.16 -18.67
N GLU A 96 -15.64 29.23 -17.70
CA GLU A 96 -14.71 30.35 -17.53
C GLU A 96 -13.71 30.42 -18.68
N LEU A 97 -13.08 29.28 -19.05
CA LEU A 97 -12.17 29.20 -20.20
C LEU A 97 -12.89 29.47 -21.51
N LEU A 98 -14.11 28.96 -21.69
CA LEU A 98 -14.88 29.18 -22.92
C LEU A 98 -15.30 30.65 -23.09
N THR A 99 -15.60 31.33 -21.99
CA THR A 99 -15.93 32.77 -22.02
C THR A 99 -14.71 33.60 -22.37
N GLU A 100 -13.57 33.31 -21.73
CA GLU A 100 -12.29 33.99 -22.03
C GLU A 100 -11.84 33.71 -23.48
N THR A 101 -12.03 32.48 -23.98
CA THR A 101 -11.75 32.12 -25.37
C THR A 101 -12.64 32.89 -26.35
N ALA A 102 -13.94 33.00 -26.08
CA ALA A 102 -14.85 33.81 -26.88
C ALA A 102 -14.43 35.30 -26.88
N ASP A 103 -14.02 35.81 -25.73
CA ASP A 103 -13.56 37.20 -25.58
C ASP A 103 -12.27 37.47 -26.34
N ARG A 104 -11.29 36.54 -26.31
CA ARG A 104 -10.05 36.67 -27.08
C ARG A 104 -10.28 36.55 -28.58
N LEU A 105 -11.15 35.65 -29.03
CA LEU A 105 -11.53 35.53 -30.45
C LEU A 105 -12.26 36.77 -30.98
N ARG A 106 -13.12 37.38 -30.15
CA ARG A 106 -13.81 38.64 -30.47
C ARG A 106 -12.84 39.82 -30.55
N LYS A 107 -11.79 39.83 -29.72
CA LYS A 107 -10.73 40.84 -29.70
C LYS A 107 -9.62 40.58 -30.73
N GLY A 108 -9.76 39.57 -31.60
CA GLY A 108 -8.71 39.01 -32.44
C GLY A 108 -7.81 40.03 -33.16
N ASP A 109 -6.53 39.63 -33.29
CA ASP A 109 -5.38 40.37 -33.82
C ASP A 109 -5.69 41.23 -35.06
N ASP A 110 -5.07 42.42 -35.11
CA ASP A 110 -5.29 43.59 -35.99
C ASP A 110 -5.38 43.35 -37.54
N ALA A 111 -5.33 42.12 -38.03
CA ALA A 111 -5.25 41.78 -39.45
C ALA A 111 -6.50 41.08 -40.05
N GLU A 112 -7.39 40.44 -39.28
CA GLU A 112 -8.59 39.79 -39.82
C GLU A 112 -9.84 39.94 -38.94
N ALA A 113 -11.02 39.99 -39.55
CA ALA A 113 -12.29 40.27 -38.88
C ALA A 113 -12.53 39.37 -37.65
N GLY A 114 -12.82 40.00 -36.50
CA GLY A 114 -13.09 39.32 -35.23
C GLY A 114 -14.22 38.29 -35.35
N ILE A 115 -14.00 37.11 -34.79
CA ILE A 115 -14.92 35.98 -34.87
C ILE A 115 -15.92 36.09 -33.71
N ASN A 116 -17.18 36.39 -34.01
CA ASN A 116 -18.24 36.50 -33.02
C ASN A 116 -18.91 35.15 -32.76
N LEU A 117 -18.32 34.35 -31.88
CA LEU A 117 -18.91 33.10 -31.38
C LEU A 117 -19.42 33.27 -29.95
N THR A 118 -20.61 32.75 -29.67
CA THR A 118 -21.11 32.66 -28.28
C THR A 118 -20.42 31.50 -27.55
N PRO A 119 -20.22 31.57 -26.21
CA PRO A 119 -19.62 30.47 -25.45
C PRO A 119 -20.37 29.13 -25.59
N ALA A 120 -21.69 29.16 -25.77
CA ALA A 120 -22.49 27.96 -26.03
C ALA A 120 -22.16 27.33 -27.39
N ALA A 121 -22.10 28.15 -28.45
CA ALA A 121 -21.67 27.67 -29.77
C ALA A 121 -20.25 27.10 -29.74
N ILE A 122 -19.33 27.73 -28.99
CA ILE A 122 -17.98 27.19 -28.82
C ILE A 122 -18.03 25.83 -28.11
N ARG A 123 -18.83 25.69 -27.04
CA ARG A 123 -18.97 24.41 -26.33
C ARG A 123 -19.46 23.28 -27.23
N ASP A 124 -20.41 23.57 -28.13
CA ASP A 124 -20.96 22.58 -29.06
C ASP A 124 -19.95 22.19 -30.16
N MET A 125 -19.03 23.10 -30.50
CA MET A 125 -17.97 22.86 -31.49
C MET A 125 -16.74 22.15 -30.92
N LEU A 126 -16.53 22.18 -29.60
CA LEU A 126 -15.32 21.66 -28.96
C LEU A 126 -15.55 20.32 -28.26
N ASP A 127 -14.63 19.39 -28.48
CA ASP A 127 -14.55 18.12 -27.76
C ASP A 127 -13.13 17.88 -27.26
N VAL A 128 -13.01 17.08 -26.20
CA VAL A 128 -11.74 16.68 -25.60
C VAL A 128 -11.69 15.17 -25.56
N ARG A 129 -10.74 14.58 -26.28
CA ARG A 129 -10.58 13.13 -26.40
C ARG A 129 -9.29 12.70 -25.69
N PRO A 130 -9.37 11.83 -24.67
CA PRO A 130 -8.17 11.22 -24.09
C PRO A 130 -7.54 10.28 -25.13
N VAL A 131 -6.22 10.21 -25.16
CA VAL A 131 -5.51 9.17 -25.90
C VAL A 131 -5.21 8.01 -24.95
N ASP A 132 -5.82 6.86 -25.23
CA ASP A 132 -5.76 5.66 -24.37
C ASP A 132 -4.32 5.31 -23.98
N ASP A 133 -4.14 4.88 -22.72
CA ASP A 133 -2.85 4.51 -22.12
C ASP A 133 -1.76 5.60 -22.17
N THR A 134 -2.13 6.87 -22.39
CA THR A 134 -1.20 8.00 -22.38
C THR A 134 -1.72 9.19 -21.58
N ASN A 135 -0.79 10.10 -21.26
CA ASN A 135 -1.08 11.39 -20.63
C ASN A 135 -1.40 12.49 -21.66
N LEU A 136 -1.78 12.10 -22.88
CA LEU A 136 -2.07 13.01 -23.98
C LEU A 136 -3.56 13.29 -24.07
N VAL A 137 -3.87 14.54 -24.37
CA VAL A 137 -5.23 15.03 -24.56
C VAL A 137 -5.33 15.67 -25.93
N GLU A 138 -6.25 15.15 -26.75
CA GLU A 138 -6.61 15.73 -28.03
C GLU A 138 -7.75 16.74 -27.83
N MET A 139 -7.48 17.99 -28.17
CA MET A 139 -8.44 19.08 -28.22
C MET A 139 -8.98 19.18 -29.64
N VAL A 140 -10.24 18.81 -29.83
CA VAL A 140 -10.90 18.68 -31.14
C VAL A 140 -11.90 19.81 -31.34
N ALA A 141 -11.93 20.41 -32.53
CA ALA A 141 -13.00 21.32 -32.94
C ALA A 141 -13.65 20.84 -34.24
N GLU A 142 -14.98 20.83 -34.26
CA GLU A 142 -15.80 20.46 -35.41
C GLU A 142 -16.67 21.63 -35.86
N GLY A 143 -16.81 21.83 -37.17
CA GLY A 143 -17.66 22.88 -37.71
C GLY A 143 -17.66 22.97 -39.22
N ASN A 144 -18.51 23.85 -39.75
CA ASN A 144 -18.75 23.98 -41.19
C ASN A 144 -17.72 24.89 -41.89
N GLU A 145 -16.99 25.71 -41.12
CA GLU A 145 -16.01 26.66 -41.62
C GLU A 145 -14.58 26.20 -41.30
N PRO A 146 -13.82 25.63 -42.26
CA PRO A 146 -12.51 25.04 -41.97
C PRO A 146 -11.49 26.07 -41.50
N GLY A 147 -11.56 27.32 -41.94
CA GLY A 147 -10.62 28.39 -41.56
C GLY A 147 -10.75 28.86 -40.10
N LEU A 148 -11.90 28.64 -39.48
CA LEU A 148 -12.18 29.07 -38.10
C LEU A 148 -11.64 28.09 -37.07
N LEU A 149 -11.65 26.78 -37.37
CA LEU A 149 -11.31 25.72 -36.42
C LEU A 149 -9.87 25.82 -35.85
N PRO A 150 -8.82 26.06 -36.66
CA PRO A 150 -7.46 26.17 -36.13
C PRO A 150 -7.27 27.39 -35.23
N ARG A 151 -7.94 28.50 -35.54
CA ARG A 151 -7.91 29.73 -34.73
C ARG A 151 -8.59 29.51 -33.39
N LEU A 152 -9.75 28.85 -33.42
CA LEU A 152 -10.51 28.50 -32.22
C LEU A 152 -9.67 27.62 -31.28
N ILE A 153 -9.12 26.51 -31.78
CA ILE A 153 -8.33 25.58 -30.95
C ILE A 153 -7.06 26.26 -30.43
N ASN A 154 -6.29 26.95 -31.28
CA ASN A 154 -5.05 27.61 -30.83
C ASN A 154 -5.32 28.69 -29.78
N THR A 155 -6.38 29.49 -29.94
CA THR A 155 -6.78 30.49 -28.93
C THR A 155 -7.20 29.82 -27.63
N TRP A 156 -7.95 28.71 -27.70
CA TRP A 156 -8.36 27.94 -26.52
C TRP A 156 -7.16 27.35 -25.78
N ILE A 157 -6.16 26.85 -26.49
CA ILE A 157 -4.88 26.38 -25.92
C ILE A 157 -4.18 27.52 -25.18
N ASP A 158 -4.01 28.67 -25.82
CA ASP A 158 -3.27 29.78 -25.22
C ASP A 158 -4.01 30.33 -23.97
N VAL A 159 -5.35 30.39 -24.00
CA VAL A 159 -6.18 30.74 -22.82
C VAL A 159 -5.98 29.73 -21.68
N TYR A 160 -5.96 28.43 -21.99
CA TYR A 160 -5.73 27.39 -21.00
C TYR A 160 -4.34 27.47 -20.37
N LEU A 161 -3.30 27.66 -21.19
CA LEU A 161 -1.92 27.80 -20.73
C LEU A 161 -1.76 29.02 -19.80
N ASP A 162 -2.35 30.16 -20.17
CA ASP A 162 -2.32 31.37 -19.34
C ASP A 162 -3.04 31.16 -18.01
N ALA A 163 -4.27 30.63 -18.03
CA ALA A 163 -5.03 30.33 -16.83
C ALA A 163 -4.29 29.36 -15.90
N ARG A 164 -3.64 28.35 -16.48
CA ARG A 164 -2.83 27.38 -15.75
C ARG A 164 -1.60 28.02 -15.11
N SER A 165 -0.90 28.88 -15.85
CA SER A 165 0.28 29.60 -15.34
C SER A 165 -0.07 30.51 -14.16
N ALA A 166 -1.21 31.20 -14.23
CA ALA A 166 -1.70 32.08 -13.18
C ALA A 166 -2.06 31.31 -11.91
N GLU A 167 -2.72 30.15 -12.05
CA GLU A 167 -3.06 29.29 -10.91
C GLU A 167 -1.81 28.70 -10.24
N ILE A 168 -0.82 28.26 -11.03
CA ILE A 168 0.47 27.81 -10.50
C ILE A 168 1.17 28.94 -9.73
N ALA A 169 1.20 30.15 -10.28
CA ALA A 169 1.80 31.30 -9.61
C ALA A 169 1.10 31.62 -8.27
N ARG A 170 -0.24 31.58 -8.25
CA ARG A 170 -1.04 31.79 -7.03
C ARG A 170 -0.76 30.72 -5.97
N SER A 171 -0.76 29.45 -6.37
CA SER A 171 -0.48 28.32 -5.46
C SER A 171 0.95 28.38 -4.90
N LYS A 172 1.95 28.70 -5.74
CA LYS A 172 3.33 28.97 -5.31
C LYS A 172 3.38 30.10 -4.28
N GLY A 173 2.75 31.24 -4.56
CA GLY A 173 2.71 32.38 -3.66
C GLY A 173 2.13 32.03 -2.29
N SER A 174 1.01 31.31 -2.26
CA SER A 174 0.38 30.85 -1.02
C SER A 174 1.27 29.86 -0.23
N THR A 175 1.99 28.97 -0.92
CA THR A 175 2.90 28.01 -0.26
C THR A 175 4.11 28.72 0.35
N VAL A 176 4.65 29.71 -0.35
CA VAL A 176 5.75 30.55 0.13
C VAL A 176 5.31 31.35 1.36
N GLU A 177 4.12 31.94 1.34
CA GLU A 177 3.56 32.67 2.47
C GLU A 177 3.39 31.77 3.70
N MET A 178 2.81 30.57 3.54
CA MET A 178 2.68 29.60 4.64
C MET A 178 4.03 29.19 5.24
N MET A 179 5.05 28.95 4.41
CA MET A 179 6.39 28.61 4.91
C MET A 179 7.07 29.78 5.61
N GLN A 180 6.85 31.01 5.15
CA GLN A 180 7.36 32.21 5.82
C GLN A 180 6.71 32.38 7.20
N GLU A 181 5.39 32.18 7.31
CA GLU A 181 4.68 32.17 8.60
C GLU A 181 5.21 31.09 9.54
N GLU A 182 5.46 29.88 9.02
CA GLU A 182 6.05 28.78 9.79
C GLU A 182 7.45 29.11 10.30
N LEU A 183 8.30 29.75 9.48
CA LEU A 183 9.63 30.21 9.90
C LEU A 183 9.57 31.27 11.01
N VAL A 184 8.59 32.19 10.95
CA VAL A 184 8.37 33.18 12.01
C VAL A 184 7.96 32.48 13.31
N ALA A 185 7.02 31.53 13.24
CA ALA A 185 6.58 30.75 14.40
C ALA A 185 7.72 29.91 15.00
N LEU A 186 8.58 29.30 14.17
CA LEU A 186 9.76 28.56 14.62
C LEU A 186 10.78 29.49 15.27
N THR A 187 10.99 30.68 14.73
CA THR A 187 11.88 31.68 15.31
C THR A 187 11.43 32.06 16.72
N GLU A 188 10.13 32.29 16.92
CA GLU A 188 9.57 32.58 18.23
C GLU A 188 9.76 31.40 19.20
N LYS A 189 9.46 30.17 18.77
CA LYS A 189 9.68 28.96 19.58
C LYS A 189 11.15 28.77 19.97
N ILE A 190 12.08 28.97 19.05
CA ILE A 190 13.53 28.90 19.30
C ILE A 190 13.92 29.95 20.34
N GLN A 191 13.42 31.19 20.23
CA GLN A 191 13.71 32.24 21.22
C GLN A 191 13.16 31.88 22.61
N GLN A 192 11.93 31.38 22.69
CA GLN A 192 11.33 30.92 23.94
C GLN A 192 12.14 29.77 24.57
N LYS A 193 12.52 28.77 23.78
CA LYS A 193 13.33 27.63 24.25
C LYS A 193 14.73 28.03 24.67
N ARG A 194 15.37 28.97 23.98
CA ARG A 194 16.66 29.55 24.40
C ARG A 194 16.54 30.27 25.75
N LEU A 195 15.47 31.03 25.94
CA LEU A 195 15.21 31.71 27.22
C LEU A 195 14.96 30.69 28.34
N GLU A 196 14.18 29.65 28.08
CA GLU A 196 13.92 28.55 29.02
C GLU A 196 15.22 27.84 29.42
N LEU A 197 16.07 27.48 28.44
CA LEU A 197 17.36 26.85 28.68
C LEU A 197 18.29 27.77 29.51
N GLU A 198 18.35 29.05 29.19
CA GLU A 198 19.17 30.01 29.93
C GLU A 198 18.66 30.20 31.36
N GLN A 199 17.34 30.32 31.55
CA GLN A 199 16.74 30.35 32.88
C GLN A 199 17.05 29.07 33.65
N PHE A 200 16.93 27.89 33.02
CA PHE A 200 17.25 26.62 33.66
C PHE A 200 18.71 26.57 34.12
N ARG A 201 19.65 27.04 33.28
CA ARG A 201 21.07 27.13 33.61
C ARG A 201 21.36 28.08 34.76
N GLN A 202 20.69 29.24 34.81
CA GLN A 202 20.85 30.22 35.87
C GLN A 202 20.30 29.71 37.21
N HIS A 203 19.10 29.13 37.22
CA HIS A 203 18.47 28.61 38.44
C HIS A 203 19.20 27.40 39.02
N ASN A 204 19.85 26.60 38.19
CA ASN A 204 20.57 25.39 38.61
C ASN A 204 22.10 25.56 38.67
N GLU A 205 22.62 26.79 38.51
CA GLU A 205 24.05 27.13 38.55
C GLU A 205 24.93 26.27 37.61
N ILE A 206 24.40 25.95 36.42
CA ILE A 206 25.08 25.11 35.42
C ILE A 206 26.07 25.97 34.62
N VAL A 207 27.24 26.23 35.22
CA VAL A 207 28.31 27.06 34.62
C VAL A 207 29.18 26.24 33.67
N SER A 208 29.52 25.00 34.02
CA SER A 208 30.33 24.09 33.19
C SER A 208 29.99 22.63 33.51
N THR A 209 29.15 22.04 32.66
CA THR A 209 28.61 20.68 32.78
C THR A 209 29.71 19.61 32.81
N GLU A 210 30.68 19.71 31.89
CA GLU A 210 31.73 18.70 31.71
C GLU A 210 32.75 18.66 32.86
N ARG A 211 33.02 19.78 33.54
CA ARG A 211 33.97 19.81 34.67
C ARG A 211 33.36 19.30 35.96
N GLN A 212 32.10 19.64 36.23
CA GLN A 212 31.44 19.26 37.49
C GLN A 212 31.14 17.76 37.56
N ASP A 213 30.77 17.12 36.45
CA ASP A 213 30.48 15.68 36.41
C ASP A 213 31.73 14.84 36.70
N ASN A 214 32.86 15.22 36.09
CA ASN A 214 34.16 14.58 36.32
C ASN A 214 34.64 14.71 37.78
N GLU A 215 34.38 15.86 38.42
CA GLU A 215 34.76 16.09 39.82
C GLU A 215 33.91 15.26 40.80
N ALA A 216 32.60 15.15 40.56
CA ALA A 216 31.70 14.33 41.37
C ALA A 216 32.05 12.84 41.27
N LEU A 217 32.31 12.35 40.04
CA LEU A 217 32.70 10.96 39.80
C LEU A 217 34.05 10.63 40.47
N ALA A 218 35.04 11.52 40.35
CA ALA A 218 36.35 11.34 41.00
C ALA A 218 36.24 11.28 42.52
N ARG A 219 35.41 12.12 43.14
CA ARG A 219 35.16 12.10 44.60
C ARG A 219 34.47 10.80 45.04
N LEU A 220 33.44 10.35 44.31
CA LEU A 220 32.74 9.10 44.62
C LEU A 220 33.69 7.90 44.54
N LYS A 221 34.56 7.87 43.53
CA LYS A 221 35.60 6.85 43.41
C LYS A 221 36.56 6.88 44.61
N GLY A 222 37.08 8.06 44.97
CA GLY A 222 37.96 8.22 46.12
C GLY A 222 37.33 7.81 47.46
N LEU A 223 36.05 8.12 47.68
CA LEU A 223 35.31 7.68 48.87
C LEU A 223 35.08 6.17 48.88
N THR A 224 34.80 5.57 47.72
CA THR A 224 34.65 4.10 47.58
C THR A 224 35.97 3.39 47.90
N ASP A 225 37.09 3.90 47.40
CA ASP A 225 38.43 3.38 47.71
C ASP A 225 38.75 3.51 49.21
N SER A 226 38.35 4.63 49.82
CA SER A 226 38.51 4.87 51.27
C SER A 226 37.65 3.92 52.11
N LEU A 227 36.42 3.66 51.68
CA LEU A 227 35.51 2.70 52.33
C LEU A 227 36.07 1.28 52.26
N ASN A 228 36.61 0.87 51.11
CA ASN A 228 37.23 -0.44 50.95
C ASN A 228 38.40 -0.63 51.92
N LYS A 229 39.26 0.39 52.05
CA LYS A 229 40.37 0.37 53.02
C LYS A 229 39.88 0.32 54.47
N ALA A 230 38.93 1.16 54.85
CA ALA A 230 38.37 1.17 56.20
C ALA A 230 37.65 -0.15 56.55
N SER A 231 36.93 -0.73 55.58
CA SER A 231 36.29 -2.04 55.74
C SER A 231 37.33 -3.15 55.90
N GLU A 232 38.46 -3.09 55.20
CA GLU A 232 39.56 -4.05 55.38
C GLU A 232 40.15 -3.95 56.79
N GLU A 233 40.37 -2.73 57.28
CA GLU A 233 40.84 -2.47 58.65
C GLU A 233 39.82 -2.96 59.71
N GLU A 234 38.52 -2.73 59.51
CA GLU A 234 37.47 -3.23 60.40
C GLU A 234 37.46 -4.76 60.45
N VAL A 235 37.57 -5.43 59.30
CA VAL A 235 37.63 -6.89 59.23
C VAL A 235 38.88 -7.43 59.94
N LYS A 236 40.05 -6.79 59.74
CA LYS A 236 41.29 -7.15 60.44
C LYS A 236 41.17 -6.99 61.96
N ALA A 237 40.64 -5.86 62.43
CA ALA A 237 40.44 -5.60 63.85
C ALA A 237 39.44 -6.59 64.48
N LYS A 238 38.34 -6.88 63.78
CA LYS A 238 37.34 -7.89 64.21
C LYS A 238 37.92 -9.30 64.26
N ALA A 239 38.71 -9.68 63.27
CA ALA A 239 39.39 -10.97 63.23
C ALA A 239 40.39 -11.10 64.38
N ARG A 240 41.15 -10.04 64.68
CA ARG A 240 42.07 -9.97 65.82
C ARG A 240 41.33 -10.14 67.14
N LEU A 241 40.26 -9.38 67.37
CA LEU A 241 39.42 -9.49 68.57
C LEU A 241 38.85 -10.91 68.74
N ASN A 242 38.30 -11.50 67.68
CA ASN A 242 37.78 -12.86 67.71
C ASN A 242 38.87 -13.91 68.00
N THR A 243 40.07 -13.72 67.46
CA THR A 243 41.21 -14.62 67.69
C THR A 243 41.63 -14.56 69.16
N ILE A 244 41.74 -13.36 69.73
CA ILE A 244 42.05 -13.12 71.14
C ILE A 244 41.02 -13.81 72.05
N ARG A 245 39.72 -13.60 71.80
CA ARG A 245 38.64 -14.24 72.58
C ARG A 245 38.69 -15.76 72.50
N LYS A 246 38.84 -16.33 71.30
CA LYS A 246 38.99 -17.79 71.10
C LYS A 246 40.25 -18.36 71.75
N SER A 247 41.33 -17.60 71.84
CA SER A 247 42.56 -18.01 72.53
C SER A 247 42.38 -18.03 74.04
N ILE A 248 41.63 -17.07 74.60
CA ILE A 248 41.26 -17.05 76.02
C ILE A 248 40.35 -18.26 76.36
N GLU A 249 39.34 -18.54 75.53
CA GLU A 249 38.44 -19.70 75.71
C GLU A 249 39.19 -21.03 75.69
N ARG A 250 40.25 -21.15 74.87
CA ARG A 250 41.11 -22.33 74.80
C ARG A 250 42.15 -22.42 75.93
N GLY A 251 42.15 -21.47 76.86
CA GLY A 251 43.11 -21.43 77.98
C GLY A 251 44.55 -21.07 77.57
N GLN A 252 44.75 -20.46 76.39
CA GLN A 252 46.06 -20.01 75.96
C GLN A 252 46.50 -18.75 76.71
N ILE A 253 47.81 -18.55 76.83
CA ILE A 253 48.39 -17.35 77.46
C ILE A 253 48.18 -16.15 76.53
N VAL A 254 47.38 -15.18 76.97
CA VAL A 254 47.09 -13.95 76.24
C VAL A 254 47.40 -12.77 77.17
N VAL A 255 48.57 -12.18 76.99
CA VAL A 255 49.11 -11.13 77.83
C VAL A 255 49.87 -10.13 76.93
N PRO A 256 49.87 -8.82 77.22
CA PRO A 256 50.61 -7.84 76.43
C PRO A 256 52.09 -8.22 76.28
N ASN A 257 52.71 -7.84 75.15
CA ASN A 257 54.11 -8.20 74.86
C ASN A 257 55.07 -7.80 75.99
N GLU A 258 54.80 -6.69 76.68
CA GLU A 258 55.60 -6.19 77.82
C GLU A 258 55.58 -7.15 79.02
N ASP A 259 54.43 -7.77 79.28
CA ASP A 259 54.21 -8.68 80.41
C ASP A 259 54.52 -10.15 80.07
N THR A 260 54.80 -10.49 78.80
CA THR A 260 55.17 -11.87 78.41
C THR A 260 56.51 -12.31 79.01
N ARG A 261 57.48 -11.39 79.09
CA ARG A 261 58.82 -11.66 79.64
C ARG A 261 58.80 -11.80 81.15
N THR A 262 57.96 -11.01 81.84
CA THR A 262 57.79 -11.11 83.28
C THR A 262 57.02 -12.39 83.63
N LEU A 263 55.94 -12.70 82.90
CA LEU A 263 55.17 -13.93 83.10
C LEU A 263 56.01 -15.18 82.88
N SER A 264 56.80 -15.25 81.81
CA SER A 264 57.68 -16.42 81.54
C SER A 264 58.76 -16.62 82.60
N ALA A 265 59.27 -15.52 83.20
CA ALA A 265 60.20 -15.60 84.33
C ALA A 265 59.51 -16.13 85.61
N LEU A 266 58.27 -15.69 85.88
CA LEU A 266 57.47 -16.18 87.01
C LEU A 266 57.08 -17.65 86.81
N GLU A 267 56.71 -18.06 85.60
CA GLU A 267 56.37 -19.45 85.26
C GLU A 267 57.57 -20.38 85.43
N ARG A 268 58.78 -19.96 85.00
CA ARG A 268 60.01 -20.71 85.23
C ARG A 268 60.31 -20.89 86.71
N ARG A 269 60.16 -19.81 87.49
CA ARG A 269 60.36 -19.84 88.94
C ARG A 269 59.31 -20.71 89.64
N ALA A 270 58.07 -20.73 89.15
CA ALA A 270 57.03 -21.61 89.65
C ALA A 270 57.35 -23.08 89.33
N GLN A 271 57.92 -23.36 88.15
CA GLN A 271 58.38 -24.69 87.79
C GLN A 271 59.52 -25.17 88.69
N GLU A 272 60.52 -24.34 88.95
CA GLU A 272 61.61 -24.63 89.90
C GLU A 272 61.07 -24.94 91.31
N LEU A 273 60.08 -24.17 91.79
CA LEU A 273 59.43 -24.41 93.08
C LEU A 273 58.57 -25.69 93.09
N ARG A 274 57.95 -26.08 91.97
CA ARG A 274 57.22 -27.36 91.85
C ARG A 274 58.17 -28.54 91.92
N GLU A 275 59.32 -28.47 91.27
CA GLU A 275 60.35 -29.51 91.33
C GLU A 275 60.89 -29.67 92.76
N GLN A 276 61.16 -28.56 93.45
CA GLN A 276 61.55 -28.57 94.87
C GLN A 276 60.46 -29.14 95.78
N LEU A 277 59.19 -28.84 95.49
CA LEU A 277 58.05 -29.39 96.22
C LEU A 277 57.91 -30.90 96.00
N GLU A 278 58.13 -31.39 94.77
CA GLU A 278 58.09 -32.82 94.46
C GLU A 278 59.16 -33.60 95.23
N GLU A 279 60.38 -33.05 95.32
CA GLU A 279 61.45 -33.64 96.10
C GLU A 279 61.12 -33.67 97.61
N LEU A 280 60.42 -32.64 98.11
CA LEU A 280 59.94 -32.58 99.49
C LEU A 280 58.80 -33.58 99.76
N ASP A 281 57.86 -33.74 98.82
CA ASP A 281 56.74 -34.70 98.86
C ASP A 281 57.27 -36.16 98.88
N ARG A 282 58.47 -36.44 98.35
CA ARG A 282 59.13 -37.76 98.46
C ARG A 282 59.66 -38.07 99.86
N GLN A 283 59.99 -37.04 100.64
CA GLN A 283 60.63 -37.17 101.95
C GLN A 283 59.64 -36.99 103.12
N TYR A 284 58.54 -36.26 102.92
CA TYR A 284 57.60 -35.91 103.98
C TYR A 284 56.13 -36.01 103.52
N THR A 285 55.25 -36.50 104.40
CA THR A 285 53.80 -36.51 104.15
C THR A 285 53.22 -35.09 104.26
N ARG A 286 52.24 -34.75 103.42
CA ARG A 286 51.59 -33.42 103.38
C ARG A 286 51.04 -32.93 104.71
N GLU A 287 50.52 -33.83 105.53
CA GLU A 287 50.00 -33.52 106.88
C GLU A 287 51.11 -33.10 107.84
N TYR A 288 52.32 -33.65 107.68
CA TYR A 288 53.49 -33.33 108.50
C TYR A 288 54.12 -31.99 108.09
N MET A 289 54.17 -31.70 106.79
CA MET A 289 54.65 -30.40 106.28
C MET A 289 53.79 -29.22 106.74
N ALA A 290 52.51 -29.44 107.00
CA ALA A 290 51.60 -28.40 107.49
C ALA A 290 51.81 -28.04 108.97
N LEU A 291 52.43 -28.93 109.78
CA LEU A 291 52.68 -28.72 111.21
C LEU A 291 54.03 -28.03 111.50
N SER A 292 55.00 -28.13 110.58
CA SER A 292 56.35 -27.58 110.77
C SER A 292 56.52 -26.20 110.08
N PRO A 293 56.94 -25.15 110.81
CA PRO A 293 57.12 -23.80 110.24
C PRO A 293 58.11 -23.74 109.06
N ASP A 294 59.17 -24.54 109.10
CA ASP A 294 60.25 -24.49 108.11
C ASP A 294 59.88 -25.19 106.78
N LEU A 295 58.97 -26.18 106.84
CA LEU A 295 58.56 -26.98 105.67
C LEU A 295 57.40 -26.35 104.89
N LYS A 296 56.66 -25.41 105.50
CA LYS A 296 55.52 -24.71 104.87
C LYS A 296 55.95 -23.62 103.87
N VAL A 297 57.20 -23.19 103.93
CA VAL A 297 57.73 -22.05 103.16
C VAL A 297 57.66 -22.26 101.64
N ILE A 298 57.96 -23.46 101.15
CA ILE A 298 57.94 -23.77 99.70
C ILE A 298 56.50 -23.83 99.16
N PRO A 299 55.56 -24.59 99.79
CA PRO A 299 54.14 -24.58 99.40
C PRO A 299 53.51 -23.18 99.39
N ASP A 300 53.77 -22.37 100.43
CA ASP A 300 53.19 -21.02 100.53
C ASP A 300 53.80 -20.05 99.50
N LYS A 301 55.11 -20.16 99.21
CA LYS A 301 55.76 -19.40 98.12
C LYS A 301 55.23 -19.79 96.75
N LEU A 302 54.98 -21.08 96.51
CA LEU A 302 54.40 -21.56 95.25
C LEU A 302 52.97 -21.04 95.08
N ARG A 303 52.12 -21.11 96.12
CA ARG A 303 50.75 -20.55 96.08
C ARG A 303 50.75 -19.05 95.81
N ALA A 304 51.58 -18.29 96.52
CA ALA A 304 51.68 -16.83 96.31
C ALA A 304 52.12 -16.49 94.88
N LEU A 305 53.07 -17.26 94.32
CA LEU A 305 53.54 -17.10 92.95
C LEU A 305 52.48 -17.52 91.91
N GLU A 306 51.72 -18.58 92.17
CA GLU A 306 50.61 -19.02 91.31
C GLU A 306 49.46 -18.00 91.31
N ASP A 307 49.14 -17.42 92.46
CA ASP A 307 48.17 -16.33 92.59
C ASP A 307 48.63 -15.07 91.84
N GLU A 308 49.92 -14.73 91.91
CA GLU A 308 50.52 -13.62 91.15
C GLU A 308 50.48 -13.88 89.64
N ILE A 309 50.82 -15.09 89.19
CA ILE A 309 50.71 -15.52 87.79
C ILE A 309 49.26 -15.42 87.31
N GLN A 310 48.29 -15.88 88.10
CA GLN A 310 46.87 -15.79 87.76
C GLN A 310 46.37 -14.34 87.72
N HIS A 311 46.84 -13.50 88.65
CA HIS A 311 46.52 -12.08 88.67
C HIS A 311 47.02 -11.36 87.41
N ILE A 312 48.31 -11.55 87.05
CA ILE A 312 48.92 -10.98 85.85
C ILE A 312 48.21 -11.49 84.60
N ARG A 313 47.87 -12.78 84.53
CA ARG A 313 47.12 -13.35 83.39
C ARG A 313 45.73 -12.73 83.23
N ARG A 314 44.93 -12.61 84.30
CA ARG A 314 43.58 -12.00 84.24
C ARG A 314 43.65 -10.52 83.86
N LYS A 315 44.61 -9.79 84.43
CA LYS A 315 44.85 -8.39 84.10
C LYS A 315 45.27 -8.23 82.64
N GLY A 316 46.24 -9.03 82.19
CA GLY A 316 46.73 -9.04 80.81
C GLY A 316 45.64 -9.38 79.79
N GLN A 317 44.81 -10.39 80.07
CA GLN A 317 43.66 -10.73 79.23
C GLN A 317 42.68 -9.56 79.09
N THR A 318 42.36 -8.88 80.20
CA THR A 318 41.44 -7.74 80.21
C THR A 318 41.99 -6.58 79.38
N VAL A 319 43.29 -6.28 79.50
CA VAL A 319 43.96 -5.22 78.72
C VAL A 319 43.95 -5.57 77.24
N VAL A 320 44.39 -6.76 76.85
CA VAL A 320 44.47 -7.17 75.43
C VAL A 320 43.08 -7.22 74.77
N VAL A 321 42.04 -7.64 75.51
CA VAL A 321 40.66 -7.62 75.01
C VAL A 321 40.15 -6.18 74.88
N SER A 322 40.35 -5.34 75.89
CA SER A 322 39.95 -3.93 75.85
C SER A 322 40.61 -3.17 74.69
N ASP A 323 41.92 -3.38 74.48
CA ASP A 323 42.65 -2.76 73.37
C ASP A 323 42.11 -3.21 72.02
N ALA A 324 41.84 -4.50 71.85
CA ALA A 324 41.26 -5.05 70.63
C ALA A 324 39.81 -4.59 70.40
N GLU A 325 39.04 -4.37 71.47
CA GLU A 325 37.68 -3.81 71.40
C GLU A 325 37.70 -2.34 71.00
N GLN A 326 38.64 -1.55 71.53
CA GLN A 326 38.84 -0.16 71.14
C GLN A 326 39.29 -0.04 69.68
N GLU A 327 40.23 -0.87 69.24
CA GLU A 327 40.68 -0.94 67.84
C GLU A 327 39.52 -1.27 66.90
N TYR A 328 38.70 -2.27 67.24
CA TYR A 328 37.51 -2.61 66.46
C TYR A 328 36.45 -1.49 66.46
N ALA A 329 36.21 -0.86 67.61
CA ALA A 329 35.25 0.24 67.71
C ALA A 329 35.68 1.46 66.88
N ALA A 330 36.98 1.81 66.89
CA ALA A 330 37.55 2.88 66.08
C ALA A 330 37.41 2.59 64.58
N ALA A 331 37.79 1.38 64.14
CA ALA A 331 37.66 0.98 62.74
C ALA A 331 36.19 0.99 62.27
N ARG A 332 35.27 0.47 63.08
CA ARG A 332 33.83 0.50 62.79
C ARG A 332 33.27 1.91 62.68
N GLN A 333 33.73 2.84 63.53
CA GLN A 333 33.32 4.24 63.47
C GLN A 333 33.85 4.92 62.20
N ALA A 334 35.09 4.64 61.80
CA ALA A 334 35.66 5.12 60.55
C ALA A 334 34.84 4.64 59.34
N THR A 335 34.55 3.33 59.24
CA THR A 335 33.71 2.76 58.17
C THR A 335 32.36 3.46 58.09
N ARG A 336 31.68 3.65 59.22
CA ARG A 336 30.36 4.31 59.29
C ARG A 336 30.42 5.75 58.78
N SER A 337 31.42 6.52 59.22
CA SER A 337 31.56 7.92 58.80
C SER A 337 31.81 8.06 57.30
N ILE A 338 32.63 7.18 56.72
CA ILE A 338 32.90 7.18 55.28
C ILE A 338 31.66 6.73 54.50
N GLN A 339 30.91 5.75 55.02
CA GLN A 339 29.64 5.32 54.43
C GLN A 339 28.61 6.44 54.39
N GLU A 340 28.45 7.19 55.49
CA GLU A 340 27.55 8.34 55.57
C GLU A 340 27.94 9.44 54.57
N GLN A 341 29.24 9.76 54.45
CA GLN A 341 29.73 10.71 53.45
C GLN A 341 29.45 10.23 52.03
N LEU A 342 29.68 8.94 51.75
CA LEU A 342 29.44 8.34 50.45
C LEU A 342 27.96 8.40 50.07
N ASP A 343 27.05 8.10 51.00
CA ASP A 343 25.62 8.17 50.77
C ASP A 343 25.13 9.62 50.56
N GLN A 344 25.69 10.59 51.28
CA GLN A 344 25.41 12.02 51.05
C GLN A 344 25.88 12.48 49.66
N HIS A 345 27.09 12.09 49.25
CA HIS A 345 27.63 12.44 47.95
C HIS A 345 26.90 11.72 46.80
N ARG A 346 26.45 10.49 47.00
CA ARG A 346 25.60 9.77 46.03
C ARG A 346 24.28 10.49 45.78
N LYS A 347 23.60 10.98 46.84
CA LYS A 347 22.36 11.75 46.69
C LYS A 347 22.58 13.03 45.89
N LYS A 348 23.63 13.80 46.23
CA LYS A 348 23.99 15.02 45.49
C LYS A 348 24.34 14.74 44.03
N ALA A 349 25.07 13.66 43.76
CA ALA A 349 25.39 13.24 42.40
C ALA A 349 24.14 12.84 41.62
N ALA A 350 23.21 12.08 42.22
CA ALA A 350 21.95 11.71 41.59
C ALA A 350 21.07 12.93 41.27
N GLU A 351 20.97 13.90 42.20
CA GLU A 351 20.26 15.17 41.96
C GLU A 351 20.89 15.98 40.82
N PHE A 352 22.23 16.04 40.78
CA PHE A 352 22.96 16.68 39.70
C PHE A 352 22.72 15.98 38.35
N THR A 353 22.81 14.64 38.30
CA THR A 353 22.54 13.86 37.09
C THR A 353 21.12 14.10 36.60
N ALA A 354 20.11 14.14 37.48
CA ALA A 354 18.73 14.41 37.09
C ALA A 354 18.56 15.80 36.45
N ARG A 355 19.16 16.84 37.05
CA ARG A 355 19.15 18.20 36.48
C ARG A 355 19.92 18.27 35.17
N PHE A 356 21.02 17.52 35.06
CA PHE A 356 21.82 17.47 33.84
C PHE A 356 21.05 16.79 32.70
N THR A 357 20.32 15.70 32.97
CA THR A 357 19.47 15.07 31.95
C THR A 357 18.37 15.99 31.47
N GLU A 358 17.77 16.79 32.36
CA GLU A 358 16.76 17.78 31.99
C GLU A 358 17.35 18.92 31.15
N HIS A 359 18.54 19.42 31.51
CA HIS A 359 19.29 20.38 30.70
C HIS A 359 19.62 19.83 29.31
N ASP A 360 20.09 18.58 29.22
CA ASP A 360 20.46 17.95 27.96
C ASP A 360 19.23 17.74 27.06
N ALA A 361 18.08 17.38 27.64
CA ALA A 361 16.81 17.32 26.92
C ALA A 361 16.41 18.69 26.36
N LEU A 362 16.43 19.76 27.17
CA LEU A 362 16.12 21.12 26.71
C LEU A 362 17.08 21.60 25.61
N LYS A 363 18.36 21.20 25.69
CA LYS A 363 19.36 21.51 24.67
C LYS A 363 19.07 20.74 23.37
N SER A 364 18.75 19.45 23.46
CA SER A 364 18.38 18.62 22.30
C SER A 364 17.13 19.16 21.60
N ASP A 365 16.09 19.52 22.36
CA ASP A 365 14.86 20.13 21.82
C ASP A 365 15.17 21.42 21.04
N LEU A 366 16.09 22.24 21.57
CA LEU A 366 16.53 23.46 20.88
C LEU A 366 17.28 23.15 19.58
N GLU A 367 18.19 22.17 19.60
CA GLU A 367 18.94 21.74 18.42
C GLU A 367 18.00 21.19 17.33
N GLU A 368 16.97 20.43 17.71
CA GLU A 368 15.93 19.92 16.80
C GLU A 368 15.12 21.06 16.17
N LEU A 369 14.68 22.04 16.96
CA LEU A 369 13.97 23.21 16.44
C LEU A 369 14.83 24.03 15.47
N GLU A 370 16.11 24.21 15.79
CA GLU A 370 17.05 24.90 14.90
C GLU A 370 17.30 24.12 13.60
N GLN A 371 17.32 22.78 13.66
CA GLN A 371 17.40 21.94 12.48
C GLN A 371 16.15 22.07 11.62
N LEU A 372 14.96 21.98 12.22
CA LEU A 372 13.70 22.14 11.51
C LEU A 372 13.61 23.52 10.85
N TYR A 373 14.05 24.59 11.54
CA TYR A 373 14.17 25.92 10.94
C TYR A 373 15.08 25.93 9.69
N ARG A 374 16.27 25.32 9.78
CA ARG A 374 17.20 25.23 8.64
C ARG A 374 16.60 24.45 7.47
N ASP A 375 15.91 23.35 7.75
CA ASP A 375 15.28 22.50 6.74
C ASP A 375 14.12 23.22 6.05
N THR A 376 13.25 23.89 6.82
CA THR A 376 12.17 24.72 6.27
C THR A 376 12.72 25.89 5.45
N GLN A 377 13.80 26.53 5.90
CA GLN A 377 14.46 27.60 5.16
C GLN A 377 15.07 27.09 3.84
N ALA A 378 15.73 25.93 3.85
CA ALA A 378 16.28 25.31 2.66
C ALA A 378 15.17 24.93 1.66
N ARG A 379 14.04 24.43 2.17
CA ARG A 379 12.86 24.10 1.36
C ARG A 379 12.22 25.33 0.74
N LEU A 380 12.11 26.43 1.49
CA LEU A 380 11.65 27.72 0.97
C LEU A 380 12.56 28.20 -0.16
N ALA A 381 13.87 28.22 0.07
CA ALA A 381 14.85 28.62 -0.95
C ALA A 381 14.78 27.71 -2.19
N GLN A 382 14.52 26.41 -2.02
CA GLN A 382 14.32 25.49 -3.13
C GLN A 382 13.05 25.82 -3.93
N ILE A 383 11.93 26.15 -3.29
CA ILE A 383 10.68 26.53 -3.98
C ILE A 383 10.83 27.86 -4.72
N GLU A 384 11.53 28.82 -4.12
CA GLU A 384 11.79 30.13 -4.74
C GLU A 384 12.74 30.00 -5.95
N THR A 385 13.83 29.22 -5.83
CA THR A 385 14.84 29.07 -6.89
C THR A 385 14.45 28.09 -7.99
N GLN A 386 13.66 27.04 -7.69
CA GLN A 386 13.20 26.07 -8.70
C GLN A 386 12.04 26.66 -9.51
N HIS A 387 12.36 27.55 -10.44
CA HIS A 387 11.37 28.18 -11.31
C HIS A 387 10.80 27.27 -12.42
N THR A 388 11.33 26.07 -12.67
CA THR A 388 10.97 25.34 -13.92
C THR A 388 10.74 23.83 -13.79
N GLY A 389 11.05 23.17 -12.66
CA GLY A 389 11.24 21.71 -12.69
C GLY A 389 10.12 20.80 -12.16
N LYS A 390 9.22 21.28 -11.29
CA LYS A 390 8.37 20.39 -10.46
C LYS A 390 6.86 20.64 -10.51
N TYR A 391 6.41 21.67 -11.22
CA TYR A 391 4.98 21.82 -11.48
C TYR A 391 4.62 21.09 -12.77
N PRO A 392 3.49 20.37 -12.83
CA PRO A 392 3.03 19.72 -14.03
C PRO A 392 2.88 20.76 -15.14
N TYR A 393 3.86 20.78 -16.04
CA TYR A 393 3.88 21.65 -17.20
C TYR A 393 3.02 21.00 -18.27
N VAL A 394 2.15 21.80 -18.88
CA VAL A 394 1.38 21.40 -20.05
C VAL A 394 2.24 21.76 -21.25
N ASP A 395 2.67 20.76 -22.01
CA ASP A 395 3.43 20.98 -23.24
C ASP A 395 2.54 20.78 -24.46
N VAL A 396 2.69 21.66 -25.45
CA VAL A 396 1.90 21.58 -26.68
C VAL A 396 2.72 20.78 -27.68
N ILE A 397 2.33 19.52 -27.91
CA ILE A 397 3.02 18.63 -28.85
C ILE A 397 2.73 19.06 -30.28
N GLU A 398 1.45 19.31 -30.57
CA GLU A 398 0.98 19.66 -31.90
C GLU A 398 -0.10 20.74 -31.82
N ARG A 399 0.07 21.81 -32.60
CA ARG A 399 -0.93 22.89 -32.76
C ARG A 399 -1.92 22.55 -33.86
N ALA A 400 -3.09 23.19 -33.81
CA ALA A 400 -4.18 22.90 -34.73
C ALA A 400 -3.85 23.23 -36.20
N PHE A 401 -4.23 22.33 -37.12
CA PHE A 401 -4.00 22.46 -38.56
C PHE A 401 -5.29 22.74 -39.33
N LEU A 402 -5.17 23.30 -40.54
CA LEU A 402 -6.30 23.57 -41.43
C LEU A 402 -6.80 22.27 -42.09
N PRO A 403 -8.06 21.84 -41.88
CA PRO A 403 -8.57 20.64 -42.52
C PRO A 403 -8.88 20.85 -43.99
N HIS A 404 -8.34 19.97 -44.84
CA HIS A 404 -8.52 20.04 -46.30
C HIS A 404 -9.65 19.14 -46.81
N HIS A 405 -10.09 18.16 -46.01
CA HIS A 405 -11.15 17.22 -46.34
C HIS A 405 -12.22 17.22 -45.25
N PRO A 406 -13.52 17.13 -45.61
CA PRO A 406 -14.60 17.00 -44.63
C PRO A 406 -14.61 15.60 -44.01
N ILE A 407 -14.97 15.51 -42.73
CA ILE A 407 -15.11 14.24 -42.00
C ILE A 407 -16.50 13.61 -42.19
N GLY A 408 -17.50 14.41 -42.58
CA GLY A 408 -18.82 13.90 -42.93
C GLY A 408 -19.70 14.95 -43.60
N PRO A 409 -20.91 14.57 -44.05
CA PRO A 409 -21.38 13.19 -44.25
C PRO A 409 -20.73 12.52 -45.47
N ASP A 410 -20.56 11.19 -45.43
CA ASP A 410 -20.13 10.42 -46.60
C ASP A 410 -21.22 10.42 -47.68
N TYR A 411 -21.19 11.44 -48.55
CA TYR A 411 -22.21 11.68 -49.57
C TYR A 411 -22.46 10.43 -50.45
N LEU A 412 -21.43 9.64 -50.76
CA LEU A 412 -21.54 8.43 -51.57
C LEU A 412 -22.29 7.30 -50.85
N TRP A 413 -21.92 7.02 -49.59
CA TRP A 413 -22.58 5.98 -48.80
C TRP A 413 -24.03 6.35 -48.49
N ASN A 414 -24.27 7.60 -48.11
CA ASN A 414 -25.61 8.09 -47.82
C ASN A 414 -26.49 8.13 -49.06
N ALA A 415 -25.94 8.49 -50.23
CA ALA A 415 -26.66 8.41 -51.50
C ALA A 415 -27.04 6.96 -51.83
N MET A 416 -26.15 5.98 -51.60
CA MET A 416 -26.45 4.57 -51.84
C MET A 416 -27.60 4.09 -50.95
N ILE A 417 -27.57 4.39 -49.64
CA ILE A 417 -28.64 4.03 -48.70
C ILE A 417 -29.97 4.70 -49.11
N ALA A 418 -29.94 5.98 -49.46
CA ALA A 418 -31.11 6.72 -49.93
C ALA A 418 -31.73 6.10 -51.19
N THR A 419 -30.90 5.62 -52.13
CA THR A 419 -31.39 4.95 -53.35
C THR A 419 -32.06 3.62 -53.05
N LEU A 420 -31.48 2.81 -52.15
CA LEU A 420 -32.01 1.50 -51.76
C LEU A 420 -33.31 1.65 -50.95
N ALA A 421 -33.37 2.62 -50.03
CA ALA A 421 -34.56 2.94 -49.27
C ALA A 421 -35.71 3.42 -50.19
N SER A 422 -35.39 4.27 -51.17
CA SER A 422 -36.37 4.71 -52.18
C SER A 422 -36.90 3.55 -53.01
N LEU A 423 -36.04 2.59 -53.37
CA LEU A 423 -36.41 1.37 -54.11
C LEU A 423 -37.40 0.52 -53.31
N LEU A 424 -37.13 0.30 -52.03
CA LEU A 424 -37.96 -0.47 -51.13
C LEU A 424 -39.32 0.22 -50.89
N LEU A 425 -39.33 1.55 -50.74
CA LEU A 425 -40.57 2.33 -50.68
C LEU A 425 -41.40 2.22 -51.97
N GLY A 426 -40.74 2.22 -53.13
CA GLY A 426 -41.41 1.95 -54.40
C GLY A 426 -42.08 0.57 -54.43
N LEU A 427 -41.39 -0.48 -54.00
CA LEU A 427 -41.93 -1.86 -53.97
C LEU A 427 -43.09 -2.02 -52.98
N THR A 428 -42.95 -1.45 -51.78
CA THR A 428 -44.01 -1.50 -50.75
C THR A 428 -45.25 -0.73 -51.19
N ALA A 429 -45.11 0.38 -51.91
CA ALA A 429 -46.24 1.12 -52.47
C ALA A 429 -47.05 0.29 -53.49
N ILE A 430 -46.38 -0.52 -54.34
CA ILE A 430 -47.08 -1.46 -55.23
C ILE A 430 -47.87 -2.47 -54.41
N TRP A 431 -47.24 -3.07 -53.39
CA TRP A 431 -47.86 -4.10 -52.58
C TRP A 431 -49.10 -3.59 -51.84
N ILE A 432 -49.04 -2.39 -51.26
CA ILE A 432 -50.17 -1.74 -50.58
C ILE A 432 -51.32 -1.46 -51.55
N LEU A 433 -51.03 -0.96 -52.76
CA LEU A 433 -52.05 -0.66 -53.77
C LEU A 433 -52.69 -1.94 -54.33
N GLU A 434 -51.91 -3.01 -54.49
CA GLU A 434 -52.42 -4.31 -54.92
C GLU A 434 -53.30 -4.96 -53.86
N PHE A 435 -52.94 -4.83 -52.59
CA PHE A 435 -53.77 -5.26 -51.46
C PHE A 435 -55.10 -4.50 -51.39
N LEU A 436 -55.12 -3.19 -51.70
CA LEU A 436 -56.35 -2.39 -51.75
C LEU A 436 -57.25 -2.68 -52.98
N MET A 437 -56.70 -3.21 -54.07
CA MET A 437 -57.40 -3.39 -55.36
C MET A 437 -57.90 -4.83 -55.61
N HIS A 438 -57.60 -5.79 -54.73
CA HIS A 438 -58.06 -7.18 -54.90
C HIS A 438 -59.52 -7.37 -54.46
N LYS A 439 -60.46 -7.46 -55.43
CA LYS A 439 -61.85 -7.94 -55.22
C LYS A 439 -62.32 -8.83 -56.40
N GLU A 440 -62.51 -10.12 -56.09
CA GLU A 440 -63.27 -11.22 -56.73
C GLU A 440 -63.31 -11.41 -58.26
N GLN A 441 -62.87 -12.60 -58.71
CA GLN A 441 -63.63 -13.43 -59.65
C GLN A 441 -63.28 -14.93 -59.50
N GLU A 442 -64.29 -15.74 -59.16
CA GLU A 442 -64.26 -17.20 -59.01
C GLU A 442 -64.66 -17.94 -60.31
N LYS A 443 -64.00 -19.11 -60.51
CA LYS A 443 -64.43 -20.39 -61.12
C LYS A 443 -64.82 -20.50 -62.61
N LEU A 444 -64.26 -21.54 -63.25
CA LEU A 444 -65.02 -22.69 -63.79
C LEU A 444 -64.11 -23.90 -64.09
N ALA A 445 -64.73 -25.09 -64.07
CA ALA A 445 -64.12 -26.39 -63.86
C ALA A 445 -64.44 -27.40 -64.99
N ILE A 446 -63.44 -28.25 -65.31
CA ILE A 446 -63.48 -29.70 -65.67
C ILE A 446 -63.99 -30.18 -67.05
N HIS A 447 -63.22 -31.07 -67.71
CA HIS A 447 -63.52 -32.49 -68.13
C HIS A 447 -62.25 -33.13 -68.77
N LEU A 448 -61.55 -34.09 -68.13
CA LEU A 448 -61.48 -35.57 -68.35
C LEU A 448 -61.50 -36.05 -69.83
N SER A 449 -60.76 -37.03 -70.34
CA SER A 449 -59.79 -38.05 -69.86
C SER A 449 -59.20 -38.76 -71.10
N GLY A 450 -58.05 -39.44 -71.00
CA GLY A 450 -57.54 -40.32 -72.06
C GLY A 450 -56.19 -40.97 -71.72
N ILE A 451 -56.25 -42.24 -71.30
CA ILE A 451 -55.14 -43.10 -70.86
C ILE A 451 -54.43 -43.73 -72.07
N HIS A 452 -53.10 -43.82 -72.03
CA HIS A 452 -52.37 -44.98 -72.56
C HIS A 452 -51.05 -45.19 -71.82
N LEU A 453 -50.85 -46.41 -71.30
CA LEU A 453 -49.59 -46.93 -70.78
C LEU A 453 -48.61 -47.23 -71.92
N HIS A 454 -47.34 -46.90 -71.73
CA HIS A 454 -46.24 -47.74 -72.19
C HIS A 454 -45.02 -47.61 -71.27
N ASN A 455 -44.44 -48.76 -70.94
CA ASN A 455 -43.24 -48.97 -70.14
C ASN A 455 -42.07 -49.34 -71.08
N GLN A 456 -40.84 -49.26 -70.56
CA GLN A 456 -39.55 -49.77 -71.05
C GLN A 456 -38.54 -48.81 -71.73
N ASP A 457 -37.46 -48.61 -70.97
CA ASP A 457 -36.04 -48.88 -71.29
C ASP A 457 -35.27 -48.02 -72.30
N ASN A 458 -34.31 -47.22 -71.79
CA ASN A 458 -32.85 -47.53 -71.87
C ASN A 458 -31.92 -46.44 -71.29
N LEU A 459 -31.00 -46.89 -70.41
CA LEU A 459 -29.52 -46.66 -70.34
C LEU A 459 -28.96 -45.21 -70.31
N SER A 460 -27.94 -44.80 -69.54
CA SER A 460 -26.96 -45.46 -68.64
C SER A 460 -26.08 -44.37 -67.98
N HIS A 461 -25.72 -44.50 -66.70
CA HIS A 461 -24.33 -44.64 -66.22
C HIS A 461 -24.21 -44.70 -64.67
N SER A 462 -23.91 -45.92 -64.21
CA SER A 462 -22.95 -46.35 -63.16
C SER A 462 -22.86 -45.65 -61.80
N ALA A 463 -23.12 -46.45 -60.77
CA ALA A 463 -22.63 -46.35 -59.40
C ALA A 463 -21.12 -46.64 -59.28
N PHE A 464 -20.46 -46.16 -58.21
CA PHE A 464 -19.66 -46.99 -57.29
C PHE A 464 -19.14 -46.19 -56.07
N ASP A 465 -19.07 -46.91 -54.94
CA ASP A 465 -18.55 -46.55 -53.62
C ASP A 465 -17.01 -46.34 -53.54
N VAL A 466 -16.59 -45.83 -52.36
CA VAL A 466 -15.33 -46.06 -51.60
C VAL A 466 -14.26 -44.93 -51.58
N LEU A 467 -13.95 -44.51 -50.34
CA LEU A 467 -12.87 -43.65 -49.77
C LEU A 467 -11.44 -44.00 -50.30
N PRO A 468 -10.39 -43.11 -50.29
CA PRO A 468 -9.77 -42.55 -49.07
C PRO A 468 -8.97 -41.21 -49.21
N SER A 469 -8.36 -40.80 -48.09
CA SER A 469 -7.33 -39.77 -47.86
C SER A 469 -6.18 -39.69 -48.88
N THR A 470 -5.62 -38.48 -49.13
CA THR A 470 -4.24 -38.02 -48.76
C THR A 470 -3.90 -36.65 -49.39
N SER A 471 -3.13 -35.87 -48.63
CA SER A 471 -2.59 -34.49 -48.72
C SER A 471 -1.77 -34.08 -49.96
N VAL A 472 -1.74 -32.76 -50.29
CA VAL A 472 -0.51 -31.90 -50.46
C VAL A 472 -0.83 -30.39 -50.27
N ASN A 473 -0.43 -29.83 -49.12
CA ASN A 473 0.50 -28.68 -48.88
C ASN A 473 0.61 -27.44 -49.81
N LEU A 474 0.26 -26.23 -49.29
CA LEU A 474 1.07 -25.00 -49.01
C LEU A 474 0.17 -23.73 -48.93
N PRO A 475 0.58 -22.60 -48.29
CA PRO A 475 1.19 -22.37 -46.98
C PRO A 475 0.28 -21.48 -46.08
N ARG A 476 0.34 -21.66 -44.75
CA ARG A 476 -0.28 -20.74 -43.77
C ARG A 476 0.72 -19.67 -43.35
N GLN A 477 0.34 -18.40 -43.48
CA GLN A 477 0.91 -17.26 -42.75
C GLN A 477 -0.14 -16.73 -41.75
N PRO A 478 0.32 -16.11 -40.64
CA PRO A 478 -0.33 -16.22 -39.35
C PRO A 478 -1.49 -15.22 -39.20
N ALA A 479 -2.63 -15.73 -38.73
CA ALA A 479 -3.60 -14.87 -38.07
C ALA A 479 -2.95 -14.39 -36.77
N GLN A 480 -3.01 -13.07 -36.58
CA GLN A 480 -2.48 -12.36 -35.42
C GLN A 480 -2.92 -13.06 -34.13
N ALA A 481 -1.92 -13.50 -33.36
CA ALA A 481 -2.13 -14.02 -32.02
C ALA A 481 -2.73 -12.91 -31.17
N LEU A 482 -3.97 -13.09 -30.74
CA LEU A 482 -4.44 -12.49 -29.49
C LEU A 482 -3.45 -12.95 -28.43
N GLU A 483 -2.83 -12.01 -27.71
CA GLU A 483 -1.99 -12.33 -26.56
C GLU A 483 -2.84 -13.09 -25.54
N HIS A 484 -2.80 -14.41 -25.59
CA HIS A 484 -3.35 -15.25 -24.55
C HIS A 484 -2.41 -15.09 -23.35
N THR A 485 -2.78 -14.25 -22.39
CA THR A 485 -2.18 -14.28 -21.05
C THR A 485 -2.34 -15.70 -20.52
N SER A 486 -1.25 -16.48 -20.51
CA SER A 486 -1.26 -17.82 -19.94
C SER A 486 -1.56 -17.70 -18.45
N MET A 487 -2.75 -18.11 -18.02
CA MET A 487 -3.13 -18.14 -16.62
C MET A 487 -2.35 -19.26 -15.93
N ASN A 488 -1.22 -18.92 -15.33
CA ASN A 488 -0.36 -19.84 -14.60
C ASN A 488 -0.82 -19.90 -13.13
N GLY A 489 -1.30 -21.06 -12.69
CA GLY A 489 -1.59 -21.35 -11.28
C GLY A 489 -0.46 -22.15 -10.64
N LEU A 490 -0.38 -22.12 -9.30
CA LEU A 490 0.58 -22.91 -8.53
C LEU A 490 0.26 -24.41 -8.61
N THR A 491 1.30 -25.23 -8.58
CA THR A 491 1.15 -26.69 -8.52
C THR A 491 0.75 -27.13 -7.09
N PRO A 492 0.04 -28.27 -6.95
CA PRO A 492 -0.31 -28.79 -5.62
C PRO A 492 0.90 -29.03 -4.71
N GLN A 493 2.05 -29.41 -5.29
CA GLN A 493 3.30 -29.60 -4.56
C GLN A 493 3.82 -28.28 -3.96
N GLN A 494 3.78 -27.19 -4.72
CA GLN A 494 4.20 -25.87 -4.24
C GLN A 494 3.31 -25.37 -3.10
N ILE A 495 1.98 -25.58 -3.21
CA ILE A 495 1.04 -25.22 -2.15
C ILE A 495 1.29 -26.03 -0.88
N ALA A 496 1.58 -27.33 -1.02
CA ALA A 496 1.94 -28.18 0.12
C ALA A 496 3.22 -27.70 0.81
N THR A 497 4.25 -27.33 0.04
CA THR A 497 5.50 -26.76 0.60
C THR A 497 5.23 -25.45 1.33
N LEU A 498 4.47 -24.53 0.72
CA LEU A 498 4.10 -23.25 1.34
C LEU A 498 3.36 -23.46 2.66
N PHE A 499 2.39 -24.37 2.67
CA PHE A 499 1.60 -24.64 3.87
C PHE A 499 2.41 -25.33 4.97
N GLN A 500 3.41 -26.15 4.63
CA GLN A 500 4.29 -26.79 5.62
C GLN A 500 5.24 -25.78 6.27
N THR A 501 5.81 -24.87 5.49
CA THR A 501 6.74 -23.84 5.98
C THR A 501 6.03 -22.72 6.73
N ALA A 502 4.79 -22.39 6.35
CA ALA A 502 4.05 -21.26 6.89
C ALA A 502 3.86 -21.29 8.43
N ASN A 503 4.04 -20.13 9.06
CA ASN A 503 3.64 -19.89 10.43
C ASN A 503 2.10 -19.82 10.58
N ILE A 504 1.59 -19.66 11.80
CA ILE A 504 0.14 -19.68 12.05
C ILE A 504 -0.58 -18.52 11.32
N ARG A 505 0.04 -17.34 11.25
CA ARG A 505 -0.52 -16.15 10.58
C ARG A 505 -0.59 -16.36 9.07
N GLU A 506 0.50 -16.83 8.48
CA GLU A 506 0.61 -17.16 7.06
C GLU A 506 -0.33 -18.30 6.66
N LYS A 507 -0.53 -19.31 7.53
CA LYS A 507 -1.51 -20.38 7.30
C LYS A 507 -2.93 -19.85 7.23
N GLN A 508 -3.30 -18.92 8.11
CA GLN A 508 -4.61 -18.25 8.06
C GLN A 508 -4.75 -17.43 6.76
N LEU A 509 -3.73 -16.66 6.39
CA LEU A 509 -3.72 -15.87 5.15
C LEU A 509 -3.85 -16.74 3.90
N LEU A 510 -3.07 -17.82 3.79
CA LEU A 510 -3.11 -18.75 2.66
C LEU A 510 -4.51 -19.35 2.52
N LEU A 511 -5.10 -19.84 3.61
CA LEU A 511 -6.43 -20.46 3.60
C LEU A 511 -7.55 -19.48 3.20
N LEU A 512 -7.47 -18.21 3.60
CA LEU A 512 -8.43 -17.18 3.18
C LEU A 512 -8.33 -16.88 1.68
N LEU A 513 -7.11 -16.72 1.16
CA LEU A 513 -6.87 -16.52 -0.27
C LEU A 513 -7.30 -17.73 -1.10
N MET A 514 -7.05 -18.93 -0.57
CA MET A 514 -7.48 -20.21 -1.15
C MET A 514 -8.97 -20.54 -0.90
N SER A 515 -9.72 -19.63 -0.28
CA SER A 515 -11.19 -19.63 -0.22
C SER A 515 -11.80 -18.61 -1.20
N GLY A 516 -10.95 -17.91 -1.97
CA GLY A 516 -11.39 -16.99 -3.03
C GLY A 516 -11.47 -15.52 -2.65
N LEU A 517 -11.04 -15.13 -1.44
CA LEU A 517 -11.04 -13.74 -0.98
C LEU A 517 -9.95 -12.90 -1.66
N THR A 518 -10.22 -11.61 -1.83
CA THR A 518 -9.20 -10.63 -2.24
C THR A 518 -8.42 -10.09 -1.02
N PRO A 519 -7.20 -9.56 -1.22
CA PRO A 519 -6.46 -8.90 -0.14
C PRO A 519 -7.28 -7.79 0.55
N ASP A 520 -7.97 -6.97 -0.25
CA ASP A 520 -8.86 -5.92 0.22
C ASP A 520 -9.96 -6.47 1.14
N GLU A 521 -10.64 -7.56 0.74
CA GLU A 521 -11.64 -8.22 1.56
C GLU A 521 -11.06 -8.74 2.89
N ILE A 522 -9.83 -9.27 2.87
CA ILE A 522 -9.16 -9.81 4.06
C ILE A 522 -8.85 -8.69 5.07
N THR A 523 -8.44 -7.50 4.62
CA THR A 523 -8.18 -6.36 5.53
C THR A 523 -9.47 -5.85 6.21
N HIS A 524 -10.62 -6.04 5.56
CA HIS A 524 -11.91 -5.60 6.07
C HIS A 524 -12.64 -6.62 6.96
N LEU A 525 -12.22 -7.89 6.97
CA LEU A 525 -12.80 -8.93 7.81
C LEU A 525 -12.81 -8.54 9.30
N GLN A 526 -13.96 -8.74 9.94
CA GLN A 526 -14.14 -8.58 11.38
C GLN A 526 -14.19 -9.95 12.07
N GLN A 527 -13.99 -9.96 13.39
CA GLN A 527 -14.11 -11.20 14.16
C GLN A 527 -15.53 -11.78 14.09
N ASP A 528 -16.55 -10.92 14.05
CA ASP A 528 -17.97 -11.32 13.95
C ASP A 528 -18.35 -11.90 12.58
N ASP A 529 -17.49 -11.76 11.57
CA ASP A 529 -17.74 -12.30 10.23
C ASP A 529 -17.42 -13.79 10.12
N ILE A 530 -16.70 -14.34 11.11
CA ILE A 530 -16.29 -15.75 11.17
C ILE A 530 -17.22 -16.47 12.15
N ASP A 531 -18.15 -17.24 11.62
CA ASP A 531 -19.05 -18.08 12.42
C ASP A 531 -18.45 -19.49 12.55
N LEU A 532 -17.86 -19.76 13.71
CA LEU A 532 -17.28 -21.06 14.05
C LEU A 532 -18.34 -22.11 14.41
N GLU A 533 -19.57 -21.71 14.77
CA GLU A 533 -20.65 -22.66 15.09
C GLU A 533 -21.25 -23.26 13.81
N HIS A 534 -21.48 -22.41 12.80
CA HIS A 534 -22.05 -22.82 11.52
C HIS A 534 -20.98 -23.08 10.44
N ASN A 535 -19.69 -22.95 10.76
CA ASN A 535 -18.55 -23.05 9.84
C ASN A 535 -18.77 -22.21 8.57
N SER A 536 -19.09 -20.93 8.75
CA SER A 536 -19.35 -20.00 7.64
C SER A 536 -18.58 -18.70 7.81
N LEU A 537 -18.20 -18.10 6.69
CA LEU A 537 -17.51 -16.82 6.62
C LEU A 537 -18.38 -15.84 5.83
N THR A 538 -18.76 -14.73 6.45
CA THR A 538 -19.55 -13.68 5.81
C THR A 538 -18.65 -12.57 5.31
N VAL A 539 -18.51 -12.44 3.99
CA VAL A 539 -17.73 -11.37 3.36
C VAL A 539 -18.66 -10.20 3.03
N ARG A 540 -18.43 -9.05 3.67
CA ARG A 540 -19.26 -7.84 3.54
C ARG A 540 -18.93 -6.94 2.33
N SER A 541 -18.25 -7.48 1.32
CA SER A 541 -17.91 -6.72 0.10
C SER A 541 -19.12 -6.56 -0.82
N VAL A 542 -18.93 -5.93 -2.00
CA VAL A 542 -19.97 -5.78 -3.02
C VAL A 542 -19.66 -6.76 -4.16
N PRO A 543 -20.43 -7.85 -4.36
CA PRO A 543 -21.62 -8.29 -3.61
C PRO A 543 -21.29 -9.04 -2.31
N ALA A 544 -22.15 -8.87 -1.29
CA ALA A 544 -22.00 -9.55 -0.01
C ALA A 544 -22.32 -11.03 -0.17
N ARG A 545 -21.47 -11.90 0.39
CA ARG A 545 -21.59 -13.35 0.22
C ARG A 545 -21.19 -14.10 1.48
N THR A 546 -21.79 -15.27 1.68
CA THR A 546 -21.44 -16.20 2.74
C THR A 546 -20.83 -17.45 2.11
N ILE A 547 -19.60 -17.77 2.50
CA ILE A 547 -18.88 -18.94 2.00
C ILE A 547 -18.63 -19.94 3.14
N PRO A 548 -18.54 -21.25 2.86
CA PRO A 548 -18.21 -22.22 3.90
C PRO A 548 -16.77 -22.04 4.37
N LEU A 549 -16.57 -22.07 5.68
CA LEU A 549 -15.26 -21.93 6.31
C LEU A 549 -14.47 -23.24 6.19
N HIS A 550 -13.23 -23.15 5.71
CA HIS A 550 -12.37 -24.33 5.57
C HIS A 550 -12.14 -25.01 6.94
N PRO A 551 -12.28 -26.36 7.08
CA PRO A 551 -12.18 -27.04 8.38
C PRO A 551 -10.86 -26.79 9.13
N VAL A 552 -9.74 -26.74 8.39
CA VAL A 552 -8.41 -26.40 8.97
C VAL A 552 -8.37 -24.95 9.45
N LEU A 553 -9.03 -24.02 8.74
CA LEU A 553 -9.09 -22.62 9.12
C LEU A 553 -9.95 -22.45 10.38
N ALA A 554 -11.08 -23.16 10.47
CA ALA A 554 -11.92 -23.23 11.67
C ALA A 554 -11.14 -23.73 12.89
N ALA A 555 -10.34 -24.79 12.72
CA ALA A 555 -9.47 -25.33 13.77
C ALA A 555 -8.38 -24.33 14.21
N LEU A 556 -7.77 -23.61 13.26
CA LEU A 556 -6.76 -22.58 13.56
C LEU A 556 -7.36 -21.39 14.31
N TYR A 557 -8.53 -20.89 13.88
CA TYR A 557 -9.24 -19.82 14.59
C TYR A 557 -9.69 -20.25 15.98
N GLY A 558 -10.20 -21.48 16.14
CA GLY A 558 -10.60 -22.01 17.45
C GLY A 558 -9.44 -22.15 18.44
N LYS A 559 -8.22 -22.46 17.95
CA LYS A 559 -7.04 -22.67 18.81
C LYS A 559 -6.22 -21.41 19.07
N TYR A 560 -6.07 -20.53 18.08
CA TYR A 560 -5.14 -19.39 18.13
C TYR A 560 -5.83 -18.02 18.00
N GLY A 561 -7.13 -17.98 17.73
CA GLY A 561 -7.87 -16.74 17.49
C GLY A 561 -7.51 -16.09 16.15
N HIS A 562 -7.92 -14.83 15.98
CA HIS A 562 -7.65 -14.06 14.77
C HIS A 562 -6.22 -13.51 14.79
N CYS A 563 -5.34 -14.06 13.96
CA CYS A 563 -3.90 -13.79 14.04
C CYS A 563 -3.37 -12.83 12.96
N LEU A 564 -4.22 -12.31 12.07
CA LEU A 564 -3.85 -11.31 11.05
C LEU A 564 -3.87 -9.87 11.58
N MET A 565 -3.25 -9.69 12.75
CA MET A 565 -3.10 -8.39 13.41
C MET A 565 -1.63 -8.11 13.71
N ASP A 566 -1.24 -6.85 13.61
CA ASP A 566 0.04 -6.33 14.09
C ASP A 566 0.16 -6.51 15.63
N PRO A 567 1.35 -6.62 16.23
CA PRO A 567 1.57 -6.53 17.68
C PRO A 567 0.76 -5.46 18.43
N ALA A 568 0.38 -4.34 17.79
CA ALA A 568 -0.49 -3.33 18.39
C ALA A 568 -1.99 -3.70 18.41
N GLY A 569 -2.39 -4.83 17.83
CA GLY A 569 -3.80 -5.26 17.68
C GLY A 569 -4.51 -4.61 16.49
N ASN A 570 -3.78 -3.87 15.65
CA ASN A 570 -4.32 -3.27 14.43
C ASN A 570 -4.34 -4.29 13.28
N ARG A 571 -5.25 -4.07 12.33
CA ARG A 571 -5.35 -4.91 11.12
C ARG A 571 -4.18 -4.65 10.20
N LEU A 572 -3.71 -5.70 9.53
CA LEU A 572 -2.66 -5.59 8.52
C LEU A 572 -3.20 -4.88 7.27
N SER A 573 -2.41 -3.97 6.73
CA SER A 573 -2.62 -3.31 5.44
C SER A 573 -2.39 -4.28 4.28
N GLN A 574 -2.85 -3.93 3.08
CA GLN A 574 -2.62 -4.75 1.88
C GLN A 574 -1.12 -4.96 1.61
N GLU A 575 -0.31 -3.92 1.78
CA GLU A 575 1.15 -3.98 1.59
C GLU A 575 1.80 -4.96 2.58
N GLU A 576 1.34 -4.99 3.83
CA GLU A 576 1.84 -5.92 4.85
C GLU A 576 1.41 -7.36 4.56
N LEU A 577 0.20 -7.59 4.05
CA LEU A 577 -0.24 -8.93 3.63
C LEU A 577 0.58 -9.45 2.45
N GLU A 578 0.91 -8.59 1.48
CA GLU A 578 1.80 -8.95 0.37
C GLU A 578 3.23 -9.21 0.86
N ALA A 579 3.73 -8.42 1.81
CA ALA A 579 5.03 -8.65 2.43
C ALA A 579 5.09 -10.00 3.17
N LEU A 580 4.02 -10.43 3.86
CA LEU A 580 3.94 -11.75 4.48
C LEU A 580 4.06 -12.88 3.45
N LEU A 581 3.46 -12.73 2.26
CA LEU A 581 3.58 -13.73 1.19
C LEU A 581 5.00 -13.77 0.60
N ILE A 582 5.66 -12.61 0.50
CA ILE A 582 7.06 -12.53 0.06
C ILE A 582 7.99 -13.21 1.08
N CYS A 583 7.79 -12.97 2.39
CA CYS A 583 8.54 -13.65 3.44
C CYS A 583 8.34 -15.17 3.36
N LEU A 584 7.09 -15.63 3.21
CA LEU A 584 6.79 -17.05 3.06
C LEU A 584 7.44 -17.66 1.81
N GLN A 585 7.47 -16.93 0.69
CA GLN A 585 8.14 -17.38 -0.53
C GLN A 585 9.64 -17.61 -0.30
N ILE A 586 10.29 -16.69 0.39
CA ILE A 586 11.71 -16.77 0.74
C ILE A 586 11.96 -18.00 1.64
N ASP A 587 11.13 -18.18 2.66
CA ASP A 587 11.27 -19.31 3.60
C ASP A 587 11.01 -20.67 2.94
N ALA A 588 10.14 -20.72 1.92
CA ALA A 588 9.84 -21.93 1.16
C ALA A 588 10.88 -22.27 0.07
N ASP A 589 11.93 -21.46 -0.08
CA ASP A 589 13.00 -21.60 -1.09
C ASP A 589 12.45 -21.75 -2.53
N LEU A 590 11.40 -21.00 -2.85
CA LEU A 590 10.81 -21.00 -4.19
C LEU A 590 11.49 -19.94 -5.07
N SER A 591 12.02 -20.38 -6.21
CA SER A 591 12.82 -19.55 -7.13
C SER A 591 12.10 -18.27 -7.57
N ALA A 592 12.86 -17.19 -7.78
CA ALA A 592 12.35 -15.86 -8.14
C ALA A 592 11.48 -15.81 -9.42
N ASP A 593 11.57 -16.83 -10.28
CA ASP A 593 10.74 -16.98 -11.49
C ASP A 593 9.27 -17.33 -11.18
N ASN A 594 8.97 -17.82 -9.96
CA ASN A 594 7.63 -18.11 -9.48
C ASN A 594 7.23 -17.13 -8.37
N GLN A 595 7.08 -15.85 -8.72
CA GLN A 595 6.55 -14.85 -7.79
C GLN A 595 5.21 -15.32 -7.22
N ILE A 596 5.12 -15.44 -5.90
CA ILE A 596 3.88 -15.73 -5.20
C ILE A 596 3.20 -14.40 -4.93
N SER A 597 2.01 -14.24 -5.50
CA SER A 597 1.14 -13.11 -5.17
C SER A 597 -0.20 -13.61 -4.67
N ALA A 598 -0.90 -12.79 -3.90
CA ALA A 598 -2.26 -13.06 -3.49
C ALA A 598 -3.19 -13.31 -4.70
N LYS A 599 -2.94 -12.60 -5.80
CA LYS A 599 -3.62 -12.82 -7.08
C LYS A 599 -3.41 -14.24 -7.60
N ILE A 600 -2.18 -14.73 -7.65
CA ILE A 600 -1.87 -16.09 -8.15
C ILE A 600 -2.49 -17.18 -7.27
N LEU A 601 -2.50 -17.00 -5.95
CA LEU A 601 -3.16 -17.94 -5.02
C LEU A 601 -4.67 -18.00 -5.25
N ARG A 602 -5.33 -16.84 -5.35
CA ARG A 602 -6.77 -16.75 -5.68
C ARG A 602 -7.06 -17.34 -7.07
N GLN A 603 -6.23 -17.06 -8.07
CA GLN A 603 -6.34 -17.65 -9.41
C GLN A 603 -6.18 -19.17 -9.40
N THR A 604 -5.29 -19.71 -8.57
CA THR A 604 -5.10 -21.15 -8.41
C THR A 604 -6.35 -21.82 -7.82
N TYR A 605 -7.00 -21.15 -6.87
CA TYR A 605 -8.29 -21.60 -6.33
C TYR A 605 -9.42 -21.55 -7.38
N ILE A 606 -9.53 -20.46 -8.14
CA ILE A 606 -10.51 -20.35 -9.23
C ILE A 606 -10.29 -21.47 -10.26
N LEU A 607 -9.04 -21.72 -10.66
CA LEU A 607 -8.69 -22.81 -11.58
C LEU A 607 -9.05 -24.18 -11.00
N TYR A 608 -8.92 -24.38 -9.68
CA TYR A 608 -9.35 -25.60 -9.02
C TYR A 608 -10.87 -25.82 -9.12
N LEU A 609 -11.69 -24.79 -8.87
CA LEU A 609 -13.15 -24.87 -9.02
C LEU A 609 -13.56 -25.10 -10.49
N VAL A 610 -12.90 -24.40 -11.42
CA VAL A 610 -13.16 -24.50 -12.86
C VAL A 610 -12.82 -25.90 -13.39
N ARG A 611 -11.72 -26.51 -12.93
CA ARG A 611 -11.32 -27.88 -13.30
C ARG A 611 -12.30 -28.95 -12.80
N GLN A 612 -13.05 -28.68 -11.72
CA GLN A 612 -14.15 -29.55 -11.26
C GLN A 612 -15.41 -29.42 -12.13
N GLY A 613 -15.47 -28.44 -13.02
CA GLY A 613 -16.60 -28.23 -13.93
C GLY A 613 -17.70 -27.33 -13.38
N ILE A 614 -17.40 -26.46 -12.41
CA ILE A 614 -18.35 -25.45 -11.91
C ILE A 614 -18.87 -24.56 -13.06
N ARG A 615 -20.13 -24.14 -12.98
CA ARG A 615 -20.69 -23.15 -13.89
C ARG A 615 -20.01 -21.79 -13.65
N LEU A 616 -19.47 -21.18 -14.71
CA LEU A 616 -18.74 -19.91 -14.61
C LEU A 616 -19.57 -18.77 -14.00
N GLY A 617 -20.87 -18.73 -14.26
CA GLY A 617 -21.77 -17.74 -13.67
C GLY A 617 -21.99 -17.90 -12.17
N ASP A 618 -21.71 -19.08 -11.61
CA ASP A 618 -21.88 -19.32 -10.19
C ASP A 618 -20.57 -19.10 -9.39
N LEU A 619 -19.43 -18.87 -10.07
CA LEU A 619 -18.14 -18.54 -9.43
C LEU A 619 -18.21 -17.25 -8.61
N GLU A 620 -19.03 -16.29 -9.04
CA GLU A 620 -19.20 -15.00 -8.36
C GLU A 620 -19.73 -15.18 -6.93
N SER A 621 -20.57 -16.20 -6.70
CA SER A 621 -21.13 -16.51 -5.38
C SER A 621 -20.09 -16.97 -4.35
N VAL A 622 -18.94 -17.47 -4.81
CA VAL A 622 -17.85 -17.97 -3.94
C VAL A 622 -16.70 -16.98 -3.92
N THR A 623 -16.29 -16.50 -5.09
CA THR A 623 -15.04 -15.73 -5.27
C THR A 623 -15.24 -14.22 -5.37
N GLY A 624 -16.49 -13.74 -5.32
CA GLY A 624 -16.84 -12.34 -5.48
C GLY A 624 -16.88 -11.91 -6.95
N TYR A 625 -17.07 -10.61 -7.20
CA TYR A 625 -17.17 -10.08 -8.56
C TYR A 625 -15.89 -10.36 -9.37
N ILE A 626 -16.06 -10.93 -10.56
CA ILE A 626 -15.01 -11.13 -11.56
C ILE A 626 -15.54 -10.54 -12.87
N SER A 627 -14.70 -9.76 -13.56
CA SER A 627 -15.10 -9.13 -14.83
C SER A 627 -15.50 -10.20 -15.88
N PRO A 628 -16.49 -9.94 -16.76
CA PRO A 628 -16.87 -10.89 -17.80
C PRO A 628 -15.72 -11.25 -18.75
N THR A 629 -14.79 -10.32 -18.97
CA THR A 629 -13.57 -10.55 -19.76
C THR A 629 -12.65 -11.58 -19.09
N GLU A 630 -12.39 -11.44 -17.79
CA GLU A 630 -11.59 -12.39 -17.02
C GLU A 630 -12.29 -13.76 -16.85
N LEU A 631 -13.61 -13.77 -16.59
CA LEU A 631 -14.41 -14.99 -16.53
C LEU A 631 -14.34 -15.81 -17.83
N SER A 632 -14.34 -15.14 -18.99
CA SER A 632 -14.24 -15.82 -20.28
C SER A 632 -12.90 -16.53 -20.47
N GLY A 633 -11.81 -15.99 -19.91
CA GLY A 633 -10.48 -16.58 -19.96
C GLY A 633 -10.40 -17.94 -19.24
N TYR A 634 -11.09 -18.06 -18.10
CA TYR A 634 -11.17 -19.32 -17.35
C TYR A 634 -11.91 -20.43 -18.09
N GLY A 635 -12.79 -20.09 -19.03
CA GLY A 635 -13.54 -21.05 -19.83
C GLY A 635 -12.65 -22.07 -20.56
N THR A 636 -11.43 -21.68 -20.91
CA THR A 636 -10.44 -22.54 -21.58
C THR A 636 -9.96 -23.71 -20.73
N TYR A 637 -9.99 -23.58 -19.40
CA TYR A 637 -9.49 -24.58 -18.44
C TYR A 637 -10.58 -25.51 -17.90
N ALA A 638 -11.82 -25.27 -18.30
CA ALA A 638 -12.98 -25.98 -17.80
C ALA A 638 -13.16 -27.29 -18.60
N PRO A 639 -13.44 -28.44 -17.95
CA PRO A 639 -13.53 -29.73 -18.64
C PRO A 639 -14.65 -29.73 -19.68
N ALA A 640 -14.49 -30.52 -20.75
CA ALA A 640 -15.53 -30.71 -21.76
C ALA A 640 -16.70 -31.51 -21.16
N GLY A 641 -17.90 -30.93 -21.11
CA GLY A 641 -19.09 -31.61 -20.58
C GLY A 641 -20.07 -30.68 -19.84
N THR A 642 -21.02 -31.29 -19.13
CA THR A 642 -22.05 -30.61 -18.35
C THR A 642 -21.42 -29.80 -17.21
N ARG A 643 -21.89 -28.56 -17.01
CA ARG A 643 -21.47 -27.69 -15.91
C ARG A 643 -22.29 -27.97 -14.65
N TYR A 644 -21.62 -27.99 -13.52
CA TYR A 644 -22.19 -28.31 -12.22
C TYR A 644 -22.50 -27.03 -11.43
N PRO A 645 -23.64 -26.96 -10.71
CA PRO A 645 -23.91 -25.88 -9.76
C PRO A 645 -22.96 -25.94 -8.55
N VAL A 646 -22.80 -24.82 -7.86
CA VAL A 646 -21.88 -24.66 -6.69
C VAL A 646 -22.06 -25.76 -5.64
N GLU A 647 -23.30 -26.14 -5.35
CA GLU A 647 -23.67 -27.15 -4.33
C GLU A 647 -23.08 -28.54 -4.60
N SER A 648 -22.71 -28.82 -5.85
CA SER A 648 -22.17 -30.12 -6.29
C SER A 648 -20.65 -30.13 -6.49
N VAL A 649 -19.98 -29.03 -6.17
CA VAL A 649 -18.53 -28.85 -6.33
C VAL A 649 -17.88 -28.76 -4.95
N ASN A 650 -16.70 -29.37 -4.79
CA ASN A 650 -15.95 -29.22 -3.55
C ASN A 650 -15.30 -27.84 -3.50
N LEU A 651 -15.78 -27.01 -2.57
CA LEU A 651 -15.29 -25.64 -2.35
C LEU A 651 -13.98 -25.59 -1.55
N PHE A 652 -13.56 -26.69 -0.93
CA PHE A 652 -12.35 -26.76 -0.13
C PHE A 652 -11.18 -27.23 -0.98
N TYR A 653 -10.14 -26.40 -1.08
CA TYR A 653 -8.90 -26.83 -1.71
C TYR A 653 -8.23 -27.93 -0.87
N PRO A 654 -7.75 -29.04 -1.47
CA PRO A 654 -7.14 -30.13 -0.72
C PRO A 654 -5.79 -29.70 -0.12
N ILE A 655 -5.71 -29.68 1.20
CA ILE A 655 -4.49 -29.35 1.96
C ILE A 655 -4.19 -30.50 2.92
N ASP A 656 -2.99 -31.08 2.82
CA ASP A 656 -2.49 -32.09 3.75
C ASP A 656 -2.10 -31.45 5.08
N TYR A 657 -3.09 -31.26 5.97
CA TYR A 657 -2.84 -30.84 7.34
C TYR A 657 -2.76 -32.06 8.26
N LYS A 658 -1.54 -32.39 8.71
CA LYS A 658 -1.37 -33.29 9.86
C LYS A 658 -1.71 -32.50 11.12
N GLN A 659 -2.77 -32.91 11.81
CA GLN A 659 -3.01 -32.47 13.18
C GLN A 659 -1.83 -32.96 14.02
N ASP A 660 -0.98 -32.03 14.47
CA ASP A 660 -0.10 -32.32 15.60
C ASP A 660 -0.99 -32.64 16.80
N VAL A 661 -0.93 -33.91 17.21
CA VAL A 661 -1.58 -34.48 18.40
C VAL A 661 -1.06 -33.82 19.67
#